data_AF-A0A2N2P003-F1
#
_entry.id   AF-A0A2N2P003-F1
#
_cell.length_a   1.000
_cell.length_b   1.000
_cell.length_c   1.000
_cell.angle_alpha   90.00
_cell.angle_beta   90.00
_cell.angle_gamma   90.00
#
_symmetry.space_group_name_H-M   'P 1'
#
loop_
_entity.id
_entity.type
_entity.pdbx_description
1 polymer ?
#
loop_
_entity_poly.entity_id
_entity_poly.type
_entity_poly.pdbx_seq_one_letter_code
_entity_poly.pdbx_strand_id
1 'polypeptide(L)'
;MNEKYPTPQFEESVRKSFGVPEIRSKFVDEVYSDLMQRAVAKSRRHHPFYGLRPASTVALAILSLMIIGTLVIGPQRVYAAVLQLFGYIPGVGIVNQSSPVRMLAEPVSITRNGVTVSVNQAVLTGTETRLDFGVSGVPLSAYPIEEAISGCIEREYLRMPDGTRMDVNAPIPAKVNEATFVLPCIFNTLPGTVPIDWELPIHFVAAPPDLTILPVIDVTPVVSSADNKPGLDSETLTATTNGSTQAIVSMDKIIVTEDGYILLGSVRTNIPAGSWLQITGPATIKDANGKNVSYTFPNDVQPLDDASLGQGGYSWVMQIKGAGVKFPLTIRFSGVIISQVDPQASAKTTIDVGTNPQPEQIWEVNQDVQLAGNTIRLVSVTAQSDGYSFRIDPGKNMSEVSVQIEGYQANGSGGGGGTTNGKVFTTSHIYSNLPKGELTILFSNPRSASPTKTWQVEWQPETIRQFPLIAEPSTTCLNADTIQNINPLPSGFNGKVVLTQLNPQLQIVLAGMDGSLQQVLAAGSGRAALTQDSTRLAYTTEDGIKIQDLASGEFTVIAGVFGRDLHWSQDGSQIAYVNSGDLYGMFLINSDGKNPKQLSNLGYESIAGWSPDGSHLYYAIPGSSGDGFLLRSVDVSTGNSQDLFVIENSSRKAPMPAVSPDGKWIVYRASDNSSLYIKGLDGSPARLLLDNPATAINGIAWDKESHLLGVSLITPEYPDGEIILITPDSCETYRLPGLSGELDGVFIP
;
A
#
# COMPACT_ATOMS: atom_id res chain seq x y z
N MET A 1 -26.02 -37.80 26.38
CA MET A 1 -27.31 -38.00 27.07
C MET A 1 -27.89 -36.61 27.29
N ASN A 2 -28.75 -36.09 26.40
CA ASN A 2 -30.22 -36.23 26.34
C ASN A 2 -30.88 -35.65 27.62
N GLU A 3 -31.84 -34.73 27.57
CA GLU A 3 -33.06 -34.78 26.76
C GLU A 3 -33.59 -33.40 26.31
N LYS A 4 -33.84 -33.30 24.99
CA LYS A 4 -34.84 -32.43 24.34
C LYS A 4 -36.18 -33.19 24.31
N TYR A 5 -37.29 -32.45 24.18
CA TYR A 5 -38.67 -32.83 23.83
C TYR A 5 -39.70 -32.93 24.99
N PRO A 6 -40.81 -32.14 24.95
CA PRO A 6 -41.92 -32.26 25.89
C PRO A 6 -42.77 -33.52 25.59
N THR A 7 -43.37 -34.08 26.64
CA THR A 7 -44.10 -35.36 26.60
C THR A 7 -45.51 -35.25 26.00
N PRO A 8 -46.04 -36.32 25.38
CA PRO A 8 -47.38 -36.34 24.74
C PRO A 8 -48.55 -35.97 25.66
N GLN A 9 -48.39 -36.14 26.97
CA GLN A 9 -49.41 -35.80 27.98
C GLN A 9 -49.61 -34.28 28.13
N PHE A 10 -48.59 -33.48 27.84
CA PHE A 10 -48.68 -32.02 27.84
C PHE A 10 -49.47 -31.51 26.62
N GLU A 11 -49.25 -32.09 25.45
CA GLU A 11 -50.04 -31.75 24.25
C GLU A 11 -51.51 -32.15 24.38
N GLU A 12 -51.81 -33.27 25.05
CA GLU A 12 -53.19 -33.73 25.23
C GLU A 12 -53.99 -32.87 26.24
N SER A 13 -53.30 -32.25 27.22
CA SER A 13 -53.92 -31.31 28.17
C SER A 13 -54.17 -29.93 27.56
N VAL A 14 -53.32 -29.49 26.62
CA VAL A 14 -53.56 -28.29 25.79
C VAL A 14 -54.69 -28.53 24.78
N ARG A 15 -54.80 -29.73 24.22
CA ARG A 15 -55.86 -30.08 23.25
C ARG A 15 -57.25 -30.24 23.89
N LYS A 16 -57.32 -30.61 25.18
CA LYS A 16 -58.57 -30.67 25.97
C LYS A 16 -59.05 -29.32 26.51
N SER A 17 -58.22 -28.27 26.49
CA SER A 17 -58.56 -26.94 27.01
C SER A 17 -59.13 -25.97 25.95
N PHE A 18 -59.03 -26.32 24.66
CA PHE A 18 -59.73 -25.62 23.57
C PHE A 18 -60.83 -26.51 23.00
N GLY A 19 -61.97 -26.59 23.69
CA GLY A 19 -63.19 -27.11 23.09
C GLY A 19 -63.64 -26.20 21.96
N VAL A 20 -63.28 -26.54 20.71
CA VAL A 20 -63.85 -25.88 19.53
C VAL A 20 -65.34 -26.24 19.50
N PRO A 21 -66.25 -25.26 19.60
CA PRO A 21 -67.69 -25.55 19.50
C PRO A 21 -67.99 -26.07 18.09
N GLU A 22 -68.92 -27.01 17.95
CA GLU A 22 -69.47 -27.38 16.65
C GLU A 22 -69.92 -26.12 15.90
N ILE A 23 -69.38 -25.94 14.69
CA ILE A 23 -69.65 -24.79 13.84
C ILE A 23 -71.16 -24.76 13.59
N ARG A 24 -71.81 -23.66 13.99
CA ARG A 24 -73.25 -23.47 13.79
C ARG A 24 -73.55 -23.57 12.30
N SER A 25 -74.47 -24.45 11.89
CA SER A 25 -74.86 -24.67 10.49
C SER A 25 -75.18 -23.38 9.74
N LYS A 26 -75.77 -22.40 10.43
CA LYS A 26 -76.07 -21.06 9.90
C LYS A 26 -74.84 -20.31 9.37
N PHE A 27 -73.67 -20.46 10.01
CA PHE A 27 -72.43 -19.83 9.57
C PHE A 27 -71.86 -20.51 8.31
N VAL A 28 -71.99 -21.83 8.20
CA VAL A 28 -71.58 -22.58 7.00
C VAL A 28 -72.47 -22.21 5.82
N ASP A 29 -73.77 -22.08 6.03
CA ASP A 29 -74.72 -21.66 4.99
C ASP A 29 -74.48 -20.21 4.53
N GLU A 30 -74.17 -19.29 5.46
CA GLU A 30 -73.81 -17.91 5.13
C GLU A 30 -72.50 -17.82 4.32
N VAL A 31 -71.46 -18.55 4.74
CA VAL A 31 -70.17 -18.60 4.04
C VAL A 31 -70.29 -19.27 2.67
N TYR A 32 -71.10 -20.32 2.54
CA TYR A 32 -71.36 -20.97 1.26
C TYR A 32 -72.15 -20.05 0.32
N SER A 33 -73.11 -19.28 0.84
CA SER A 33 -73.85 -18.29 0.05
C SER A 33 -72.97 -17.12 -0.42
N ASP A 34 -72.06 -16.62 0.43
CA ASP A 34 -71.11 -15.55 0.08
C ASP A 34 -70.08 -16.05 -0.95
N LEU A 35 -69.59 -17.29 -0.80
CA LEU A 35 -68.70 -17.92 -1.78
C LEU A 35 -69.39 -18.15 -3.13
N MET A 36 -70.66 -18.57 -3.15
CA MET A 36 -71.42 -18.75 -4.39
C MET A 36 -71.80 -17.42 -5.05
N GLN A 37 -72.14 -16.38 -4.28
CA GLN A 37 -72.33 -15.03 -4.82
C GLN A 37 -71.03 -14.47 -5.43
N ARG A 38 -69.88 -14.69 -4.78
CA ARG A 38 -68.57 -14.28 -5.31
C ARG A 38 -68.15 -15.11 -6.53
N ALA A 39 -68.49 -16.39 -6.60
CA ALA A 39 -68.20 -17.26 -7.74
C ALA A 39 -69.06 -16.92 -8.96
N VAL A 40 -70.35 -16.60 -8.77
CA VAL A 40 -71.26 -16.15 -9.85
C VAL A 40 -70.93 -14.73 -10.31
N ALA A 41 -70.44 -13.85 -9.43
CA ALA A 41 -69.89 -12.54 -9.81
C ALA A 41 -68.58 -12.65 -10.61
N LYS A 42 -67.86 -13.77 -10.51
CA LYS A 42 -66.61 -14.03 -11.26
C LYS A 42 -66.83 -14.70 -12.63
N SER A 43 -68.03 -15.24 -12.92
CA SER A 43 -68.32 -15.94 -14.19
C SER A 43 -69.11 -15.12 -15.22
N ARG A 44 -69.47 -13.87 -14.91
CA ARG A 44 -70.08 -12.94 -15.89
C ARG A 44 -69.32 -11.62 -15.94
N ARG A 45 -68.21 -11.57 -16.71
CA ARG A 45 -67.83 -10.36 -17.42
C ARG A 45 -67.44 -10.65 -18.86
N HIS A 46 -68.15 -9.94 -19.74
CA HIS A 46 -68.02 -9.80 -21.17
C HIS A 46 -66.57 -9.78 -21.65
N HIS A 47 -66.30 -10.41 -22.80
CA HIS A 47 -65.14 -10.06 -23.63
C HIS A 47 -65.22 -8.58 -24.03
N PRO A 48 -64.33 -7.69 -23.55
CA PRO A 48 -64.15 -6.40 -24.18
C PRO A 48 -62.98 -6.52 -25.17
N PHE A 49 -63.13 -5.87 -26.32
CA PHE A 49 -62.10 -5.68 -27.32
C PHE A 49 -60.72 -5.36 -26.72
N TYR A 50 -59.66 -5.98 -27.24
CA TYR A 50 -58.27 -5.60 -26.99
C TYR A 50 -57.97 -4.22 -27.60
N GLY A 51 -58.35 -3.16 -26.90
CA GLY A 51 -57.76 -1.84 -27.06
C GLY A 51 -56.61 -1.70 -26.07
N LEU A 52 -55.38 -1.53 -26.55
CA LEU A 52 -54.21 -1.26 -25.71
C LEU A 52 -54.49 -0.03 -24.81
N ARG A 53 -54.23 -0.15 -23.51
CA ARG A 53 -54.35 1.00 -22.57
C ARG A 53 -53.28 2.06 -22.91
N PRO A 54 -53.59 3.35 -22.77
CA PRO A 54 -52.69 4.44 -23.17
C PRO A 54 -51.32 4.41 -22.48
N ALA A 55 -51.23 3.91 -21.24
CA ALA A 55 -49.95 3.76 -20.55
C ALA A 55 -49.08 2.62 -21.13
N SER A 56 -49.70 1.49 -21.51
CA SER A 56 -49.02 0.37 -22.15
C SER A 56 -48.63 0.69 -23.61
N THR A 57 -49.42 1.48 -24.34
CA THR A 57 -49.02 1.97 -25.66
C THR A 57 -47.88 2.97 -25.59
N VAL A 58 -47.85 3.84 -24.57
CA VAL A 58 -46.72 4.77 -24.37
C VAL A 58 -45.46 4.01 -23.99
N ALA A 59 -45.53 3.02 -23.09
CA ALA A 59 -44.38 2.19 -22.75
C ALA A 59 -43.88 1.37 -23.95
N LEU A 60 -44.79 0.73 -24.71
CA LEU A 60 -44.44 0.03 -25.94
C LEU A 60 -43.93 0.99 -27.02
N ALA A 61 -44.46 2.21 -27.14
CA ALA A 61 -43.99 3.20 -28.09
C ALA A 61 -42.60 3.74 -27.71
N ILE A 62 -42.31 3.95 -26.43
CA ILE A 62 -40.97 4.32 -25.94
C ILE A 62 -40.00 3.18 -26.18
N LEU A 63 -40.39 1.93 -25.88
CA LEU A 63 -39.56 0.75 -26.13
C LEU A 63 -39.31 0.57 -27.63
N SER A 64 -40.34 0.77 -28.45
CA SER A 64 -40.25 0.72 -29.92
C SER A 64 -39.40 1.86 -30.46
N LEU A 65 -39.51 3.07 -29.92
CA LEU A 65 -38.67 4.22 -30.28
C LEU A 65 -37.22 4.04 -29.85
N MET A 66 -36.97 3.38 -28.71
CA MET A 66 -35.62 2.98 -28.32
C MET A 66 -35.06 1.92 -29.25
N ILE A 67 -35.85 0.88 -29.58
CA ILE A 67 -35.43 -0.20 -30.50
C ILE A 67 -35.24 0.33 -31.93
N ILE A 68 -36.13 1.18 -32.41
CA ILE A 68 -36.02 1.86 -33.71
C ILE A 68 -34.86 2.85 -33.67
N GLY A 69 -34.69 3.58 -32.58
CA GLY A 69 -33.54 4.46 -32.36
C GLY A 69 -32.21 3.71 -32.42
N THR A 70 -32.11 2.54 -31.77
CA THR A 70 -30.91 1.70 -31.80
C THR A 70 -30.68 1.03 -33.16
N LEU A 71 -31.74 0.65 -33.88
CA LEU A 71 -31.65 0.12 -35.24
C LEU A 71 -31.32 1.18 -36.30
N VAL A 72 -31.80 2.42 -36.15
CA VAL A 72 -31.58 3.54 -37.09
C VAL A 72 -30.23 4.21 -36.86
N ILE A 73 -29.81 4.37 -35.61
CA ILE A 73 -28.48 4.88 -35.26
C ILE A 73 -27.42 3.80 -35.54
N GLY A 74 -27.81 2.52 -35.50
CA GLY A 74 -26.94 1.37 -35.67
C GLY A 74 -26.28 0.98 -34.34
N PRO A 75 -26.18 -0.33 -34.01
CA PRO A 75 -25.67 -0.80 -32.73
C PRO A 75 -24.24 -0.29 -32.45
N GLN A 76 -23.43 -0.10 -33.48
CA GLN A 76 -22.08 0.46 -33.35
C GLN A 76 -22.04 1.92 -32.92
N ARG A 77 -23.01 2.77 -33.35
CA ARG A 77 -23.04 4.18 -32.94
C ARG A 77 -23.68 4.38 -31.57
N VAL A 78 -24.63 3.52 -31.18
CA VAL A 78 -25.14 3.48 -29.79
C VAL A 78 -24.05 2.97 -28.84
N TYR A 79 -23.31 1.94 -29.22
CA TYR A 79 -22.12 1.48 -28.50
C TYR A 79 -21.05 2.57 -28.41
N ALA A 80 -20.77 3.30 -29.50
CA ALA A 80 -19.87 4.45 -29.48
C ALA A 80 -20.36 5.60 -28.58
N ALA A 81 -21.66 5.87 -28.54
CA ALA A 81 -22.26 6.87 -27.65
C ALA A 81 -22.23 6.43 -26.17
N VAL A 82 -22.30 5.13 -25.89
CA VAL A 82 -22.12 4.56 -24.54
C VAL A 82 -20.64 4.60 -24.12
N LEU A 83 -19.70 4.35 -25.03
CA LEU A 83 -18.26 4.51 -24.80
C LEU A 83 -17.87 5.98 -24.54
N GLN A 84 -18.68 6.95 -24.96
CA GLN A 84 -18.48 8.38 -24.66
C GLN A 84 -19.02 8.81 -23.28
N LEU A 85 -19.66 7.94 -22.50
CA LEU A 85 -20.17 8.30 -21.17
C LEU A 85 -19.06 8.54 -20.15
N PHE A 86 -17.94 7.83 -20.27
CA PHE A 86 -16.83 7.90 -19.33
C PHE A 86 -15.51 8.29 -20.02
N GLY A 87 -14.83 9.28 -19.47
CA GLY A 87 -13.50 9.69 -19.86
C GLY A 87 -12.54 9.54 -18.70
N TYR A 88 -11.25 9.48 -18.99
CA TYR A 88 -10.19 9.56 -18.00
C TYR A 88 -9.48 10.91 -18.13
N ILE A 89 -9.34 11.60 -17.01
CA ILE A 89 -8.54 12.83 -16.91
C ILE A 89 -7.34 12.50 -16.01
N PRO A 90 -6.09 12.61 -16.52
CA PRO A 90 -4.89 12.42 -15.71
C PRO A 90 -4.88 13.28 -14.45
N GLY A 91 -4.56 12.67 -13.30
CA GLY A 91 -4.58 13.30 -11.97
C GLY A 91 -5.96 13.27 -11.29
N VAL A 92 -7.03 12.99 -12.04
CA VAL A 92 -8.42 13.02 -11.55
C VAL A 92 -9.04 11.64 -11.51
N GLY A 93 -8.77 10.83 -12.54
CA GLY A 93 -9.37 9.51 -12.71
C GLY A 93 -10.49 9.46 -13.74
N ILE A 94 -11.29 8.39 -13.65
CA ILE A 94 -12.43 8.16 -14.55
C ILE A 94 -13.61 9.08 -14.13
N VAL A 95 -14.09 9.88 -15.07
CA VAL A 95 -15.17 10.87 -14.91
C VAL A 95 -16.31 10.64 -15.90
N ASN A 96 -17.52 11.02 -15.50
CA ASN A 96 -18.68 11.02 -16.38
C ASN A 96 -18.73 12.32 -17.21
N GLN A 97 -18.77 12.20 -18.54
CA GLN A 97 -18.72 13.35 -19.47
C GLN A 97 -20.08 13.98 -19.79
N SER A 98 -21.17 13.55 -19.13
CA SER A 98 -22.51 14.10 -19.36
C SER A 98 -22.70 15.54 -18.85
N SER A 99 -21.72 16.14 -18.18
CA SER A 99 -21.76 17.51 -17.65
C SER A 99 -20.42 18.23 -17.80
N PRO A 100 -20.40 19.59 -17.89
CA PRO A 100 -19.16 20.36 -17.98
C PRO A 100 -18.26 20.10 -16.77
N VAL A 101 -17.02 19.70 -17.03
CA VAL A 101 -15.99 19.51 -16.01
C VAL A 101 -15.46 20.89 -15.60
N ARG A 102 -15.37 21.12 -14.29
CA ARG A 102 -14.73 22.31 -13.71
C ARG A 102 -13.59 21.87 -12.81
N MET A 103 -12.55 22.71 -12.72
CA MET A 103 -11.36 22.41 -11.93
C MET A 103 -11.02 23.57 -11.02
N LEU A 104 -10.25 23.29 -9.97
CA LEU A 104 -9.62 24.30 -9.14
C LEU A 104 -8.77 25.24 -10.02
N ALA A 105 -8.94 26.55 -9.87
CA ALA A 105 -8.22 27.55 -10.64
C ALA A 105 -6.71 27.50 -10.39
N GLU A 106 -6.33 27.38 -9.12
CA GLU A 106 -4.96 27.24 -8.65
C GLU A 106 -4.97 26.59 -7.25
N PRO A 107 -3.93 25.83 -6.88
CA PRO A 107 -3.76 25.33 -5.52
C PRO A 107 -3.79 26.46 -4.49
N VAL A 108 -4.42 26.23 -3.34
CA VAL A 108 -4.50 27.21 -2.25
C VAL A 108 -3.90 26.60 -1.00
N SER A 109 -3.04 27.34 -0.31
CA SER A 109 -2.42 26.89 0.94
C SER A 109 -2.37 28.00 1.98
N ILE A 110 -2.43 27.62 3.25
CA ILE A 110 -2.29 28.51 4.40
C ILE A 110 -1.39 27.84 5.43
N THR A 111 -0.40 28.57 5.93
CA THR A 111 0.46 28.13 7.04
C THR A 111 0.16 28.93 8.30
N ARG A 112 -0.13 28.25 9.40
CA ARG A 112 -0.32 28.84 10.74
C ARG A 112 0.49 28.04 11.75
N ASN A 113 1.34 28.71 12.52
CA ASN A 113 2.19 28.09 13.56
C ASN A 113 2.99 26.87 13.06
N GLY A 114 3.57 26.95 11.86
CA GLY A 114 4.38 25.86 11.27
C GLY A 114 3.60 24.69 10.65
N VAL A 115 2.27 24.67 10.82
CA VAL A 115 1.36 23.72 10.19
C VAL A 115 0.82 24.33 8.90
N THR A 116 0.84 23.56 7.81
CA THR A 116 0.31 23.99 6.51
C THR A 116 -0.87 23.11 6.13
N VAL A 117 -1.98 23.74 5.75
CA VAL A 117 -3.15 23.09 5.12
C VAL A 117 -3.23 23.59 3.69
N SER A 118 -3.45 22.70 2.74
CA SER A 118 -3.61 23.06 1.32
C SER A 118 -4.73 22.29 0.65
N VAL A 119 -5.41 22.95 -0.28
CA VAL A 119 -6.26 22.31 -1.29
C VAL A 119 -5.47 22.32 -2.59
N ASN A 120 -5.04 21.14 -3.03
CA ASN A 120 -4.05 21.00 -4.09
C ASN A 120 -4.73 20.90 -5.45
N GLN A 121 -5.80 20.11 -5.50
CA GLN A 121 -6.59 19.89 -6.71
C GLN A 121 -8.06 19.74 -6.34
N ALA A 122 -8.93 20.18 -7.22
CA ALA A 122 -10.34 19.84 -7.14
C ALA A 122 -10.89 19.69 -8.55
N VAL A 123 -11.64 18.62 -8.80
CA VAL A 123 -12.37 18.41 -10.06
C VAL A 123 -13.82 18.10 -9.79
N LEU A 124 -14.67 18.86 -10.46
CA LEU A 124 -16.09 18.89 -10.26
C LEU A 124 -16.74 18.35 -11.53
N THR A 125 -17.57 17.32 -11.34
CA THR A 125 -18.39 16.73 -12.40
C THR A 125 -19.86 16.95 -12.08
N GLY A 126 -20.76 16.52 -12.98
CA GLY A 126 -22.21 16.57 -12.70
C GLY A 126 -22.66 15.62 -11.58
N THR A 127 -21.85 14.63 -11.22
CA THR A 127 -22.21 13.56 -10.28
C THR A 127 -21.48 13.63 -8.95
N GLU A 128 -20.26 14.18 -8.94
CA GLU A 128 -19.42 14.25 -7.73
C GLU A 128 -18.38 15.37 -7.84
N THR A 129 -17.84 15.74 -6.69
CA THR A 129 -16.61 16.53 -6.57
C THR A 129 -15.51 15.60 -6.08
N ARG A 130 -14.30 15.73 -6.62
CA ARG A 130 -13.10 15.11 -6.06
C ARG A 130 -12.17 16.23 -5.66
N LEU A 131 -11.88 16.34 -4.37
CA LEU A 131 -11.03 17.37 -3.81
C LEU A 131 -9.87 16.70 -3.10
N ASP A 132 -8.66 17.03 -3.52
CA ASP A 132 -7.42 16.65 -2.86
C ASP A 132 -6.96 17.79 -1.96
N PHE A 133 -6.79 17.47 -0.68
CA PHE A 133 -6.23 18.38 0.31
C PHE A 133 -5.17 17.66 1.12
N GLY A 134 -4.22 18.40 1.66
CA GLY A 134 -3.19 17.85 2.52
C GLY A 134 -2.88 18.74 3.70
N VAL A 135 -2.22 18.11 4.67
CA VAL A 135 -1.79 18.73 5.92
C VAL A 135 -0.32 18.33 6.15
N SER A 136 0.52 19.30 6.49
CA SER A 136 1.94 19.05 6.81
C SER A 136 2.41 19.86 8.01
N GLY A 137 3.50 19.41 8.63
CA GLY A 137 4.13 20.12 9.75
C GLY A 137 3.39 20.00 11.09
N VAL A 138 2.53 18.99 11.26
CA VAL A 138 1.82 18.73 12.51
C VAL A 138 2.77 18.06 13.52
N PRO A 139 3.03 18.67 14.69
CA PRO A 139 3.91 18.09 15.68
C PRO A 139 3.30 16.81 16.27
N LEU A 140 4.14 15.80 16.55
CA LEU A 140 3.66 14.53 17.11
C LEU A 140 2.96 14.74 18.46
N SER A 141 3.41 15.73 19.24
CA SER A 141 2.79 16.12 20.51
C SER A 141 1.34 16.62 20.38
N ALA A 142 0.87 16.89 19.16
CA ALA A 142 -0.53 17.21 18.91
C ALA A 142 -1.44 15.97 18.95
N TYR A 143 -0.90 14.76 18.87
CA TYR A 143 -1.67 13.52 18.84
C TYR A 143 -1.73 12.87 20.24
N PRO A 144 -2.80 12.12 20.55
CA PRO A 144 -2.89 11.35 21.77
C PRO A 144 -1.83 10.25 21.79
N ILE A 145 -1.18 10.07 22.95
CA ILE A 145 -0.21 8.98 23.18
C ILE A 145 -0.95 7.67 23.51
N GLU A 146 -2.10 7.76 24.16
CA GLU A 146 -2.92 6.61 24.57
C GLU A 146 -4.12 6.44 23.64
N GLU A 147 -4.37 5.21 23.18
CA GLU A 147 -5.53 4.88 22.33
C GLU A 147 -6.89 5.18 22.98
N ALA A 148 -6.94 5.28 24.31
CA ALA A 148 -8.15 5.64 25.05
C ALA A 148 -8.56 7.11 24.87
N ILE A 149 -7.64 7.97 24.44
CA ILE A 149 -7.87 9.39 24.22
C ILE A 149 -8.04 9.60 22.71
N SER A 150 -9.23 10.02 22.30
CA SER A 150 -9.48 10.43 20.91
C SER A 150 -9.31 11.93 20.77
N GLY A 151 -8.57 12.36 19.75
CA GLY A 151 -8.49 13.76 19.36
C GLY A 151 -9.70 14.20 18.53
N CYS A 152 -9.49 15.18 17.67
CA CYS A 152 -10.57 15.70 16.86
C CYS A 152 -11.05 14.72 15.78
N ILE A 153 -12.36 14.55 15.65
CA ILE A 153 -12.98 13.65 14.66
C ILE A 153 -13.93 14.39 13.70
N GLU A 154 -13.98 15.73 13.78
CA GLU A 154 -14.78 16.53 12.87
C GLU A 154 -14.21 16.47 11.46
N ARG A 155 -15.11 16.32 10.48
CA ARG A 155 -14.73 16.23 9.07
C ARG A 155 -14.72 17.59 8.40
N GLU A 156 -13.87 17.69 7.40
CA GLU A 156 -13.84 18.76 6.43
C GLU A 156 -15.17 18.89 5.65
N TYR A 157 -15.48 20.10 5.22
CA TYR A 157 -16.65 20.37 4.38
C TYR A 157 -16.42 21.59 3.49
N LEU A 158 -17.23 21.72 2.45
CA LEU A 158 -17.29 22.93 1.64
C LEU A 158 -18.41 23.83 2.11
N ARG A 159 -18.11 25.12 2.28
CA ARG A 159 -19.09 26.17 2.55
C ARG A 159 -19.31 26.98 1.28
N MET A 160 -20.54 26.97 0.78
CA MET A 160 -20.95 27.74 -0.39
C MET A 160 -21.11 29.24 -0.04
N PRO A 161 -21.15 30.15 -1.04
CA PRO A 161 -21.35 31.58 -0.80
C PRO A 161 -22.65 31.95 -0.10
N ASP A 162 -23.69 31.13 -0.24
CA ASP A 162 -24.97 31.30 0.45
C ASP A 162 -24.95 30.76 1.90
N GLY A 163 -23.79 30.26 2.37
CA GLY A 163 -23.59 29.67 3.70
C GLY A 163 -23.92 28.18 3.77
N THR A 164 -24.45 27.57 2.70
CA THR A 164 -24.75 26.14 2.66
C THR A 164 -23.50 25.30 2.91
N ARG A 165 -23.60 24.29 3.79
CA ARG A 165 -22.54 23.29 4.01
C ARG A 165 -22.78 22.05 3.16
N MET A 166 -21.74 21.58 2.47
CA MET A 166 -21.76 20.38 1.64
C MET A 166 -20.57 19.48 1.95
N ASP A 167 -20.77 18.17 1.82
CA ASP A 167 -19.68 17.19 1.84
C ASP A 167 -18.69 17.51 0.71
N VAL A 168 -17.38 17.33 0.96
CA VAL A 168 -16.33 17.64 -0.02
C VAL A 168 -16.45 16.84 -1.31
N ASN A 169 -17.09 15.67 -1.27
CA ASN A 169 -17.30 14.81 -2.44
C ASN A 169 -18.67 15.02 -3.12
N ALA A 170 -19.54 15.86 -2.54
CA ALA A 170 -20.87 16.09 -3.10
C ALA A 170 -20.81 16.85 -4.45
N PRO A 171 -21.73 16.58 -5.39
CA PRO A 171 -21.81 17.34 -6.63
C PRO A 171 -22.14 18.80 -6.36
N ILE A 172 -21.21 19.70 -6.70
CA ILE A 172 -21.40 21.14 -6.57
C ILE A 172 -22.27 21.65 -7.73
N PRO A 173 -23.31 22.45 -7.49
CA PRO A 173 -24.17 22.98 -8.55
C PRO A 173 -23.36 23.70 -9.64
N ALA A 174 -23.74 23.48 -10.91
CA ALA A 174 -23.01 23.98 -12.08
C ALA A 174 -22.87 25.52 -12.14
N LYS A 175 -23.68 26.27 -11.38
CA LYS A 175 -23.63 27.74 -11.31
C LYS A 175 -22.71 28.29 -10.22
N VAL A 176 -22.21 27.45 -9.33
CA VAL A 176 -21.41 27.86 -8.16
C VAL A 176 -19.93 27.65 -8.45
N ASN A 177 -19.20 28.75 -8.70
CA ASN A 177 -17.79 28.71 -9.11
C ASN A 177 -16.81 29.07 -7.99
N GLU A 178 -17.29 29.20 -6.77
CA GLU A 178 -16.47 29.51 -5.60
C GLU A 178 -17.05 28.80 -4.39
N ALA A 179 -16.17 28.41 -3.48
CA ALA A 179 -16.51 27.82 -2.20
C ALA A 179 -15.40 28.14 -1.19
N THR A 180 -15.65 27.88 0.08
CA THR A 180 -14.60 27.85 1.10
C THR A 180 -14.43 26.42 1.57
N PHE A 181 -13.23 25.86 1.41
CA PHE A 181 -12.87 24.63 2.09
C PHE A 181 -12.67 24.93 3.57
N VAL A 182 -13.40 24.24 4.42
CA VAL A 182 -13.35 24.39 5.87
C VAL A 182 -12.87 23.09 6.48
N LEU A 183 -11.74 23.15 7.19
CA LEU A 183 -11.23 22.08 8.04
C LEU A 183 -11.34 22.56 9.49
N PRO A 184 -12.38 22.13 10.24
CA PRO A 184 -12.58 22.58 11.63
C PRO A 184 -11.37 22.29 12.51
N CYS A 185 -10.75 21.14 12.31
CA CYS A 185 -9.59 20.67 13.06
C CYS A 185 -8.85 19.60 12.25
N ILE A 186 -7.59 19.37 12.59
CA ILE A 186 -6.81 18.29 11.97
C ILE A 186 -7.19 16.98 12.66
N PHE A 187 -7.46 15.95 11.86
CA PHE A 187 -7.91 14.64 12.36
C PHE A 187 -6.99 14.11 13.48
N ASN A 188 -7.61 13.63 14.55
CA ASN A 188 -7.03 13.07 15.76
C ASN A 188 -6.09 14.00 16.56
N THR A 189 -6.06 15.31 16.27
CA THR A 189 -5.28 16.26 17.08
C THR A 189 -6.00 16.67 18.37
N LEU A 190 -5.25 16.89 19.44
CA LEU A 190 -5.73 17.29 20.76
C LEU A 190 -6.11 18.79 20.77
N PRO A 191 -7.16 19.20 21.49
CA PRO A 191 -7.58 20.59 21.57
C PRO A 191 -6.45 21.53 22.02
N GLY A 192 -6.25 22.65 21.31
CA GLY A 192 -5.27 23.69 21.66
C GLY A 192 -3.82 23.38 21.29
N THR A 193 -3.53 22.21 20.72
CA THR A 193 -2.15 21.84 20.32
C THR A 193 -1.77 22.35 18.93
N VAL A 194 -2.75 22.54 18.05
CA VAL A 194 -2.59 23.07 16.70
C VAL A 194 -3.70 24.08 16.38
N PRO A 195 -3.51 24.97 15.38
CA PRO A 195 -4.57 25.86 14.95
C PRO A 195 -5.81 25.08 14.47
N ILE A 196 -6.98 25.63 14.78
CA ILE A 196 -8.29 25.14 14.35
C ILE A 196 -8.95 26.17 13.41
N ASP A 197 -10.11 25.80 12.86
CA ASP A 197 -10.93 26.61 11.97
C ASP A 197 -10.14 27.12 10.77
N TRP A 198 -9.65 26.18 9.96
CA TRP A 198 -8.97 26.49 8.72
C TRP A 198 -10.00 26.81 7.65
N GLU A 199 -9.86 27.96 6.99
CA GLU A 199 -10.74 28.40 5.92
C GLU A 199 -9.91 28.77 4.69
N LEU A 200 -10.06 28.00 3.62
CA LEU A 200 -9.33 28.19 2.37
C LEU A 200 -10.35 28.55 1.27
N PRO A 201 -10.42 29.82 0.84
CA PRO A 201 -11.23 30.21 -0.31
C PRO A 201 -10.71 29.52 -1.57
N ILE A 202 -11.59 28.85 -2.31
CA ILE A 202 -11.26 28.14 -3.54
C ILE A 202 -12.17 28.60 -4.68
N HIS A 203 -11.59 28.71 -5.86
CA HIS A 203 -12.27 29.13 -7.09
C HIS A 203 -12.21 28.03 -8.14
N PHE A 204 -13.32 27.82 -8.83
CA PHE A 204 -13.46 26.82 -9.87
C PHE A 204 -13.57 27.49 -11.24
N VAL A 205 -12.78 27.01 -12.19
CA VAL A 205 -12.82 27.43 -13.59
C VAL A 205 -13.32 26.28 -14.46
N ALA A 206 -13.83 26.59 -15.65
CA ALA A 206 -14.10 25.56 -16.64
C ALA A 206 -12.81 24.81 -16.95
N ALA A 207 -12.91 23.49 -17.19
CA ALA A 207 -11.81 22.72 -17.71
C ALA A 207 -11.20 23.43 -18.95
N PRO A 208 -9.86 23.58 -19.01
CA PRO A 208 -9.17 24.14 -20.16
C PRO A 208 -9.60 23.43 -21.46
N PRO A 209 -9.72 24.14 -22.59
CA PRO A 209 -10.14 23.54 -23.86
C PRO A 209 -9.13 22.50 -24.39
N ASP A 210 -7.90 22.53 -23.90
CA ASP A 210 -6.81 21.58 -24.14
C ASP A 210 -6.74 20.45 -23.10
N LEU A 211 -7.68 20.38 -22.16
CA LEU A 211 -7.75 19.28 -21.19
C LEU A 211 -7.94 17.96 -21.95
N THR A 212 -6.93 17.09 -21.85
CA THR A 212 -6.94 15.81 -22.53
C THR A 212 -7.84 14.83 -21.78
N ILE A 213 -9.02 14.55 -22.35
CA ILE A 213 -9.92 13.50 -21.88
C ILE A 213 -9.66 12.24 -22.71
N LEU A 214 -9.07 11.23 -22.09
CA LEU A 214 -8.75 9.97 -22.73
C LEU A 214 -9.95 9.02 -22.67
N PRO A 215 -10.25 8.26 -23.73
CA PRO A 215 -11.35 7.30 -23.71
C PRO A 215 -11.02 6.11 -22.81
N VAL A 216 -12.01 5.67 -22.02
CA VAL A 216 -11.96 4.40 -21.29
C VAL A 216 -12.60 3.33 -22.17
N ILE A 217 -11.82 2.34 -22.59
CA ILE A 217 -12.25 1.32 -23.54
C ILE A 217 -12.47 0.01 -22.77
N ASP A 218 -13.68 -0.54 -22.86
CA ASP A 218 -13.97 -1.87 -22.31
C ASP A 218 -13.33 -2.96 -23.18
N VAL A 219 -12.69 -3.94 -22.55
CA VAL A 219 -12.09 -5.08 -23.26
C VAL A 219 -13.14 -6.17 -23.42
N THR A 220 -13.55 -6.44 -24.66
CA THR A 220 -14.35 -7.61 -24.98
C THR A 220 -13.50 -8.87 -24.80
N PRO A 221 -13.92 -9.86 -23.99
CA PRO A 221 -13.15 -11.08 -23.80
C PRO A 221 -13.04 -11.83 -25.13
N VAL A 222 -11.81 -12.04 -25.60
CA VAL A 222 -11.52 -12.94 -26.72
C VAL A 222 -11.71 -14.35 -26.19
N VAL A 223 -12.87 -14.95 -26.46
CA VAL A 223 -13.05 -16.40 -26.26
C VAL A 223 -12.12 -17.09 -27.25
N SER A 224 -11.02 -17.65 -26.77
CA SER A 224 -10.15 -18.52 -27.57
C SER A 224 -10.94 -19.76 -28.00
N SER A 225 -11.58 -19.69 -29.16
CA SER A 225 -12.19 -20.84 -29.81
C SER A 225 -11.10 -21.71 -30.43
N ALA A 226 -10.50 -22.57 -29.62
CA ALA A 226 -9.89 -23.78 -30.15
C ALA A 226 -11.03 -24.76 -30.51
N ASP A 227 -10.96 -25.31 -31.72
CA ASP A 227 -11.81 -26.34 -32.32
C ASP A 227 -13.22 -25.96 -32.80
N ASN A 228 -13.27 -25.38 -34.01
CA ASN A 228 -14.40 -25.55 -34.91
C ASN A 228 -14.01 -26.51 -36.06
N LYS A 229 -14.41 -27.79 -35.93
CA LYS A 229 -14.69 -28.64 -37.09
C LYS A 229 -16.20 -28.80 -37.19
N PRO A 230 -16.81 -28.62 -38.37
CA PRO A 230 -18.24 -28.80 -38.54
C PRO A 230 -18.56 -30.28 -38.74
N GLY A 231 -19.39 -30.83 -37.86
CA GLY A 231 -19.93 -32.18 -37.96
C GLY A 231 -21.20 -32.32 -37.12
N LEU A 232 -22.32 -32.52 -37.81
CA LEU A 232 -23.62 -32.91 -37.28
C LEU A 232 -23.52 -34.12 -36.35
N ASP A 233 -24.10 -34.04 -35.16
CA ASP A 233 -25.24 -34.86 -34.71
C ASP A 233 -25.45 -34.70 -33.20
N SER A 234 -26.69 -34.39 -32.84
CA SER A 234 -27.16 -34.31 -31.45
C SER A 234 -27.20 -35.71 -30.86
N GLU A 235 -26.26 -36.04 -29.97
CA GLU A 235 -26.49 -37.01 -28.89
C GLU A 235 -25.44 -36.83 -27.78
N THR A 236 -25.94 -36.54 -26.57
CA THR A 236 -25.34 -36.76 -25.25
C THR A 236 -23.82 -36.88 -25.16
N LEU A 237 -23.16 -35.75 -24.85
CA LEU A 237 -21.83 -35.74 -24.25
C LEU A 237 -21.91 -35.12 -22.86
N THR A 238 -21.85 -35.99 -21.85
CA THR A 238 -21.41 -35.67 -20.49
C THR A 238 -20.00 -35.08 -20.56
N ALA A 239 -19.91 -33.76 -20.59
CA ALA A 239 -18.66 -33.06 -20.37
C ALA A 239 -18.23 -33.26 -18.91
N THR A 240 -17.31 -34.18 -18.70
CA THR A 240 -16.50 -34.23 -17.48
C THR A 240 -15.52 -33.05 -17.53
N THR A 241 -15.96 -31.90 -17.03
CA THR A 241 -15.07 -30.76 -16.75
C THR A 241 -14.21 -31.08 -15.54
N ASN A 242 -13.10 -31.79 -15.76
CA ASN A 242 -11.97 -31.80 -14.83
C ASN A 242 -11.07 -30.60 -15.15
N GLY A 243 -11.24 -29.53 -14.37
CA GLY A 243 -10.41 -28.33 -14.43
C GLY A 243 -11.15 -27.12 -13.86
N SER A 244 -11.49 -27.11 -12.57
CA SER A 244 -11.93 -25.87 -11.94
C SER A 244 -10.72 -24.93 -11.81
N THR A 245 -10.67 -23.90 -12.65
CA THR A 245 -9.76 -22.77 -12.46
C THR A 245 -10.20 -22.00 -11.21
N GLN A 246 -9.58 -22.33 -10.08
CA GLN A 246 -9.84 -21.72 -8.77
C GLN A 246 -9.69 -20.18 -8.77
N ALA A 247 -8.85 -19.65 -9.67
CA ALA A 247 -8.77 -18.22 -9.96
C ALA A 247 -8.58 -17.98 -11.46
N ILE A 248 -9.10 -16.86 -11.94
CA ILE A 248 -9.05 -16.40 -13.32
C ILE A 248 -8.61 -14.93 -13.30
N VAL A 249 -7.58 -14.60 -14.08
CA VAL A 249 -7.13 -13.23 -14.30
C VAL A 249 -7.78 -12.73 -15.58
N SER A 250 -8.39 -11.54 -15.55
CA SER A 250 -9.02 -10.91 -16.70
C SER A 250 -8.54 -9.48 -16.87
N MET A 251 -8.45 -9.05 -18.13
CA MET A 251 -8.34 -7.65 -18.50
C MET A 251 -9.76 -7.13 -18.72
N ASP A 252 -10.17 -6.10 -17.97
CA ASP A 252 -11.54 -5.60 -18.00
C ASP A 252 -11.63 -4.29 -18.81
N LYS A 253 -10.69 -3.35 -18.60
CA LYS A 253 -10.66 -2.04 -19.28
C LYS A 253 -9.25 -1.56 -19.59
N ILE A 254 -9.15 -0.68 -20.57
CA ILE A 254 -7.90 0.01 -20.91
C ILE A 254 -8.12 1.50 -21.08
N ILE A 255 -7.08 2.27 -20.78
CA ILE A 255 -7.01 3.69 -21.08
C ILE A 255 -5.72 3.90 -21.87
N VAL A 256 -5.82 4.48 -23.07
CA VAL A 256 -4.65 4.81 -23.88
C VAL A 256 -4.16 6.19 -23.45
N THR A 257 -2.93 6.27 -22.93
CA THR A 257 -2.31 7.54 -22.52
C THR A 257 -1.50 8.14 -23.68
N GLU A 258 -0.85 9.28 -23.45
CA GLU A 258 0.03 9.90 -24.42
C GLU A 258 1.29 9.06 -24.67
N ASP A 259 1.79 8.39 -23.63
CA ASP A 259 3.06 7.67 -23.57
C ASP A 259 2.91 6.14 -23.41
N GLY A 260 1.69 5.63 -23.21
CA GLY A 260 1.44 4.20 -23.04
C GLY A 260 -0.01 3.84 -22.73
N TYR A 261 -0.21 3.00 -21.71
CA TYR A 261 -1.51 2.42 -21.35
C TYR A 261 -1.70 2.33 -19.83
N ILE A 262 -2.92 2.58 -19.35
CA ILE A 262 -3.38 2.14 -18.03
C ILE A 262 -4.27 0.92 -18.24
N LEU A 263 -3.89 -0.19 -17.60
CA LEU A 263 -4.51 -1.50 -17.69
C LEU A 263 -5.33 -1.73 -16.42
N LEU A 264 -6.63 -2.02 -16.58
CA LEU A 264 -7.52 -2.34 -15.48
C LEU A 264 -8.03 -3.77 -15.66
N GLY A 265 -7.97 -4.55 -14.60
CA GLY A 265 -8.45 -5.92 -14.63
C GLY A 265 -8.80 -6.43 -13.25
N SER A 266 -9.06 -7.72 -13.19
CA SER A 266 -9.46 -8.38 -11.96
C SER A 266 -8.93 -9.80 -11.87
N VAL A 267 -8.80 -10.26 -10.63
CA VAL A 267 -8.59 -11.67 -10.29
C VAL A 267 -9.87 -12.17 -9.67
N ARG A 268 -10.63 -12.96 -10.43
CA ARG A 268 -11.89 -13.57 -10.00
C ARG A 268 -11.60 -14.96 -9.47
N THR A 269 -12.15 -15.28 -8.31
CA THR A 269 -11.92 -16.56 -7.64
C THR A 269 -13.21 -17.37 -7.55
N ASN A 270 -13.07 -18.68 -7.71
CA ASN A 270 -14.13 -19.64 -7.43
C ASN A 270 -13.56 -20.70 -6.48
N ILE A 271 -13.50 -20.32 -5.20
CA ILE A 271 -12.91 -21.14 -4.13
C ILE A 271 -13.91 -21.35 -2.98
N PRO A 272 -13.78 -22.45 -2.22
CA PRO A 272 -14.71 -22.78 -1.14
C PRO A 272 -14.76 -21.70 -0.05
N ALA A 273 -15.92 -21.58 0.62
CA ALA A 273 -16.08 -20.71 1.77
C ALA A 273 -15.05 -21.04 2.87
N GLY A 274 -14.50 -20.01 3.51
CA GLY A 274 -13.41 -20.15 4.49
C GLY A 274 -12.01 -20.29 3.88
N SER A 275 -11.90 -20.26 2.54
CA SER A 275 -10.62 -20.13 1.83
C SER A 275 -10.51 -18.77 1.15
N TRP A 276 -9.29 -18.26 0.98
CA TRP A 276 -9.02 -17.04 0.23
C TRP A 276 -7.73 -17.17 -0.60
N LEU A 277 -7.66 -16.41 -1.69
CA LEU A 277 -6.43 -16.25 -2.46
C LEU A 277 -5.51 -15.24 -1.78
N GLN A 278 -4.24 -15.60 -1.59
CA GLN A 278 -3.19 -14.70 -1.14
C GLN A 278 -2.11 -14.60 -2.22
N ILE A 279 -1.86 -13.39 -2.69
CA ILE A 279 -0.79 -13.10 -3.66
C ILE A 279 0.55 -13.08 -2.92
N THR A 280 1.55 -13.77 -3.48
CA THR A 280 2.86 -13.99 -2.85
C THR A 280 3.98 -13.14 -3.43
N GLY A 281 3.67 -12.27 -4.40
CA GLY A 281 4.63 -11.36 -5.00
C GLY A 281 3.97 -10.35 -5.96
N PRO A 282 4.74 -9.38 -6.48
CA PRO A 282 4.24 -8.43 -7.46
C PRO A 282 3.80 -9.14 -8.76
N ALA A 283 2.94 -8.47 -9.52
CA ALA A 283 2.62 -8.93 -10.87
C ALA A 283 3.87 -8.83 -11.77
N THR A 284 3.96 -9.69 -12.77
CA THR A 284 5.01 -9.56 -13.80
C THR A 284 4.37 -9.37 -15.16
N ILE A 285 4.82 -8.38 -15.92
CA ILE A 285 4.38 -8.14 -17.29
C ILE A 285 5.55 -8.45 -18.23
N LYS A 286 5.30 -9.29 -19.23
CA LYS A 286 6.25 -9.58 -20.30
C LYS A 286 5.66 -9.21 -21.66
N ASP A 287 6.51 -8.72 -22.54
CA ASP A 287 6.18 -8.47 -23.94
C ASP A 287 6.30 -9.76 -24.78
N ALA A 288 5.95 -9.69 -26.07
CA ALA A 288 5.97 -10.82 -26.98
C ALA A 288 7.36 -11.45 -27.20
N ASN A 289 8.44 -10.70 -26.93
CA ASN A 289 9.81 -11.19 -26.99
C ASN A 289 10.27 -11.77 -25.64
N GLY A 290 9.40 -11.77 -24.63
CA GLY A 290 9.71 -12.19 -23.27
C GLY A 290 10.46 -11.13 -22.45
N LYS A 291 10.59 -9.89 -22.96
CA LYS A 291 11.18 -8.76 -22.25
C LYS A 291 10.24 -8.31 -21.13
N ASN A 292 10.78 -7.99 -19.96
CA ASN A 292 9.98 -7.42 -18.87
C ASN A 292 9.51 -6.01 -19.23
N VAL A 293 8.23 -5.73 -18.95
CA VAL A 293 7.64 -4.39 -19.10
C VAL A 293 7.42 -3.83 -17.70
N SER A 294 8.12 -2.74 -17.38
CA SER A 294 7.94 -2.03 -16.12
C SER A 294 6.55 -1.40 -16.04
N TYR A 295 6.00 -1.34 -14.84
CA TYR A 295 4.70 -0.73 -14.58
C TYR A 295 4.70 0.05 -13.26
N THR A 296 3.78 1.01 -13.15
CA THR A 296 3.51 1.78 -11.94
C THR A 296 2.03 1.67 -11.57
N PHE A 297 1.66 2.16 -10.39
CA PHE A 297 0.26 2.26 -9.95
C PHE A 297 -0.19 3.71 -10.07
N PRO A 298 -1.19 4.02 -10.93
CA PRO A 298 -1.75 5.36 -11.00
C PRO A 298 -2.47 5.71 -9.69
N ASN A 299 -2.28 6.92 -9.18
CA ASN A 299 -2.89 7.35 -7.91
C ASN A 299 -4.35 7.77 -8.06
N ASP A 300 -4.72 8.15 -9.29
CA ASP A 300 -5.99 8.75 -9.67
C ASP A 300 -6.99 7.73 -10.23
N VAL A 301 -6.56 6.49 -10.46
CA VAL A 301 -7.43 5.39 -10.91
C VAL A 301 -7.54 4.35 -9.82
N GLN A 302 -8.68 4.31 -9.14
CA GLN A 302 -8.97 3.27 -8.16
C GLN A 302 -9.43 1.99 -8.86
N PRO A 303 -9.05 0.81 -8.35
CA PRO A 303 -9.61 -0.46 -8.80
C PRO A 303 -11.13 -0.44 -8.64
N LEU A 304 -11.86 -1.04 -9.58
CA LEU A 304 -13.32 -1.08 -9.52
C LEU A 304 -13.75 -2.04 -8.40
N ASP A 305 -14.55 -1.54 -7.45
CA ASP A 305 -15.21 -2.39 -6.45
C ASP A 305 -16.21 -3.30 -7.14
N ASP A 306 -15.91 -4.60 -7.17
CA ASP A 306 -16.74 -5.63 -7.77
C ASP A 306 -17.04 -6.70 -6.71
N ALA A 307 -18.29 -6.70 -6.21
CA ALA A 307 -18.74 -7.69 -5.23
C ALA A 307 -18.73 -9.13 -5.78
N SER A 308 -18.56 -9.32 -7.09
CA SER A 308 -18.54 -10.64 -7.75
C SER A 308 -17.15 -11.28 -7.83
N LEU A 309 -16.11 -10.65 -7.29
CA LEU A 309 -14.72 -11.13 -7.38
C LEU A 309 -14.45 -12.45 -6.63
N GLY A 310 -15.33 -12.85 -5.71
CA GLY A 310 -15.16 -14.04 -4.88
C GLY A 310 -14.15 -13.84 -3.74
N GLN A 311 -13.91 -14.89 -2.96
CA GLN A 311 -13.11 -14.84 -1.74
C GLN A 311 -11.62 -14.56 -2.03
N GLY A 312 -11.11 -13.41 -1.58
CA GLY A 312 -9.73 -12.98 -1.87
C GLY A 312 -9.49 -12.62 -3.35
N GLY A 313 -10.55 -12.52 -4.16
CA GLY A 313 -10.47 -11.87 -5.45
C GLY A 313 -10.31 -10.36 -5.27
N TYR A 314 -9.65 -9.71 -6.23
CA TYR A 314 -9.35 -8.28 -6.17
C TYR A 314 -9.26 -7.70 -7.58
N SER A 315 -9.55 -6.41 -7.70
CA SER A 315 -9.31 -5.62 -8.91
C SER A 315 -7.89 -5.04 -8.88
N TRP A 316 -7.26 -4.89 -10.04
CA TRP A 316 -5.92 -4.35 -10.18
C TRP A 316 -5.86 -3.28 -11.28
N VAL A 317 -4.94 -2.34 -11.10
CA VAL A 317 -4.66 -1.26 -12.05
C VAL A 317 -3.15 -1.15 -12.20
N MET A 318 -2.65 -1.11 -13.44
CA MET A 318 -1.22 -0.98 -13.73
C MET A 318 -1.03 -0.04 -14.92
N GLN A 319 -0.13 0.94 -14.79
CA GLN A 319 0.25 1.85 -15.87
C GLN A 319 1.57 1.40 -16.49
N ILE A 320 1.65 1.33 -17.82
CA ILE A 320 2.85 0.96 -18.58
C ILE A 320 3.19 2.03 -19.61
N LYS A 321 4.49 2.24 -19.87
CA LYS A 321 4.97 2.99 -21.04
C LYS A 321 4.83 2.10 -22.28
N GLY A 322 4.33 2.65 -23.38
CA GLY A 322 4.09 1.91 -24.62
C GLY A 322 5.28 1.91 -25.59
N ALA A 323 6.25 2.82 -25.39
CA ALA A 323 7.43 2.93 -26.25
C ALA A 323 8.28 1.64 -26.18
N GLY A 324 8.60 1.08 -27.35
CA GLY A 324 9.44 -0.13 -27.47
C GLY A 324 8.76 -1.46 -27.11
N VAL A 325 7.57 -1.44 -26.51
CA VAL A 325 6.83 -2.65 -26.10
C VAL A 325 6.34 -3.44 -27.33
N LYS A 326 6.49 -4.77 -27.29
CA LYS A 326 5.95 -5.69 -28.30
C LYS A 326 4.75 -6.47 -27.78
N PHE A 327 3.64 -6.43 -28.50
CA PHE A 327 2.42 -7.15 -28.15
C PHE A 327 2.36 -8.54 -28.80
N PRO A 328 1.68 -9.53 -28.19
CA PRO A 328 0.87 -9.43 -26.96
C PRO A 328 1.69 -9.35 -25.67
N LEU A 329 1.09 -8.75 -24.64
CA LEU A 329 1.60 -8.76 -23.27
C LEU A 329 1.10 -10.01 -22.53
N THR A 330 1.96 -10.61 -21.72
CA THR A 330 1.60 -11.64 -20.74
C THR A 330 1.71 -11.05 -19.34
N ILE A 331 0.59 -10.92 -18.64
CA ILE A 331 0.52 -10.43 -17.26
C ILE A 331 0.31 -11.63 -16.34
N ARG A 332 1.18 -11.80 -15.34
CA ARG A 332 1.16 -12.97 -14.44
C ARG A 332 1.06 -12.54 -12.99
N PHE A 333 0.26 -13.28 -12.23
CA PHE A 333 0.11 -13.16 -10.78
C PHE A 333 0.42 -14.52 -10.15
N SER A 334 1.20 -14.52 -9.08
CA SER A 334 1.54 -15.72 -8.33
C SER A 334 1.01 -15.64 -6.91
N GLY A 335 0.49 -16.74 -6.41
CA GLY A 335 -0.12 -16.78 -5.09
C GLY A 335 -0.41 -18.18 -4.60
N VAL A 336 -0.91 -18.26 -3.38
CA VAL A 336 -1.36 -19.49 -2.72
C VAL A 336 -2.82 -19.35 -2.32
N ILE A 337 -3.54 -20.46 -2.28
CA ILE A 337 -4.87 -20.49 -1.68
C ILE A 337 -4.69 -20.93 -0.25
N ILE A 338 -5.12 -20.10 0.69
CA ILE A 338 -5.18 -20.46 2.10
C ILE A 338 -6.56 -21.04 2.38
N SER A 339 -6.60 -22.24 2.96
CA SER A 339 -7.83 -22.95 3.27
C SER A 339 -7.86 -23.34 4.74
N GLN A 340 -9.04 -23.24 5.35
CA GLN A 340 -9.28 -23.76 6.69
C GLN A 340 -9.27 -25.30 6.65
N VAL A 341 -8.46 -25.93 7.50
CA VAL A 341 -8.33 -27.39 7.55
C VAL A 341 -9.51 -28.01 8.30
N ASP A 342 -9.74 -27.55 9.52
CA ASP A 342 -10.90 -27.92 10.34
C ASP A 342 -11.27 -26.73 11.26
N PRO A 343 -12.44 -26.09 11.06
CA PRO A 343 -12.86 -24.93 11.86
C PRO A 343 -13.11 -25.23 13.34
N GLN A 344 -13.34 -26.49 13.70
CA GLN A 344 -13.65 -26.89 15.08
C GLN A 344 -12.46 -27.57 15.78
N ALA A 345 -11.38 -27.85 15.04
CA ALA A 345 -10.19 -28.42 15.61
C ALA A 345 -9.52 -27.45 16.59
N SER A 346 -9.30 -27.95 17.80
CA SER A 346 -8.46 -27.31 18.79
C SER A 346 -7.61 -28.34 19.49
N ALA A 347 -6.44 -27.92 19.97
CA ALA A 347 -5.53 -28.75 20.71
C ALA A 347 -4.89 -27.94 21.83
N LYS A 348 -4.49 -28.62 22.91
CA LYS A 348 -3.94 -27.95 24.09
C LYS A 348 -2.63 -28.58 24.49
N THR A 349 -1.74 -27.75 25.04
CA THR A 349 -0.57 -28.21 25.79
C THR A 349 -0.38 -27.32 27.01
N THR A 350 0.46 -27.74 27.94
CA THR A 350 0.76 -26.96 29.15
C THR A 350 2.24 -26.60 29.25
N ILE A 351 2.51 -25.43 29.80
CA ILE A 351 3.84 -24.92 30.11
C ILE A 351 3.81 -24.24 31.47
N ASP A 352 4.80 -24.49 32.32
CA ASP A 352 4.98 -23.75 33.56
C ASP A 352 5.99 -22.61 33.32
N VAL A 353 5.50 -21.37 33.36
CA VAL A 353 6.32 -20.16 33.23
C VAL A 353 6.78 -19.61 34.59
N GLY A 354 6.41 -20.28 35.68
CA GLY A 354 6.70 -19.85 37.05
C GLY A 354 5.93 -18.62 37.49
N THR A 355 6.15 -18.19 38.73
CA THR A 355 5.41 -17.07 39.35
C THR A 355 5.98 -15.69 39.01
N ASN A 356 7.17 -15.63 38.41
CA ASN A 356 7.88 -14.38 38.11
C ASN A 356 8.66 -14.43 36.78
N PRO A 357 7.97 -14.63 35.64
CA PRO A 357 8.59 -14.58 34.32
C PRO A 357 9.29 -13.22 34.09
N GLN A 358 10.55 -13.24 33.66
CA GLN A 358 11.32 -12.04 33.34
C GLN A 358 11.25 -11.73 31.84
N PRO A 359 11.28 -10.45 31.41
CA PRO A 359 11.43 -10.11 29.99
C PRO A 359 12.62 -10.82 29.36
N GLU A 360 12.47 -11.25 28.11
CA GLU A 360 13.45 -12.01 27.33
C GLU A 360 13.76 -13.42 27.84
N GLN A 361 13.11 -13.86 28.92
CA GLN A 361 13.22 -15.24 29.38
C GLN A 361 12.62 -16.19 28.33
N ILE A 362 13.40 -17.20 27.92
CA ILE A 362 12.99 -18.20 26.93
C ILE A 362 12.78 -19.56 27.61
N TRP A 363 11.64 -20.18 27.32
CA TRP A 363 11.36 -21.57 27.61
C TRP A 363 11.44 -22.39 26.32
N GLU A 364 12.44 -23.26 26.20
CA GLU A 364 12.59 -24.22 25.12
C GLU A 364 11.63 -25.40 25.34
N VAL A 365 10.40 -25.27 24.83
CA VAL A 365 9.30 -26.20 25.10
C VAL A 365 9.46 -27.49 24.30
N ASN A 366 9.68 -27.37 22.99
CA ASN A 366 9.81 -28.48 22.03
C ASN A 366 8.75 -29.59 22.18
N GLN A 367 7.50 -29.22 22.43
CA GLN A 367 6.38 -30.16 22.62
C GLN A 367 5.56 -30.33 21.35
N ASP A 368 5.29 -31.59 20.99
CA ASP A 368 4.42 -31.97 19.88
C ASP A 368 2.95 -32.03 20.31
N VAL A 369 2.08 -31.44 19.50
CA VAL A 369 0.63 -31.37 19.73
C VAL A 369 -0.09 -31.84 18.46
N GLN A 370 -1.10 -32.69 18.63
CA GLN A 370 -1.93 -33.15 17.51
C GLN A 370 -3.11 -32.19 17.29
N LEU A 371 -3.19 -31.59 16.11
CA LEU A 371 -4.25 -30.67 15.71
C LEU A 371 -4.75 -31.04 14.30
N ALA A 372 -6.06 -31.28 14.16
CA ALA A 372 -6.69 -31.66 12.88
C ALA A 372 -5.97 -32.82 12.16
N GLY A 373 -5.50 -33.83 12.91
CA GLY A 373 -4.78 -34.99 12.36
C GLY A 373 -3.33 -34.73 11.92
N ASN A 374 -2.80 -33.53 12.22
CA ASN A 374 -1.42 -33.14 11.94
C ASN A 374 -0.66 -32.85 13.23
N THR A 375 0.65 -33.08 13.22
CA THR A 375 1.53 -32.75 14.34
C THR A 375 2.09 -31.35 14.16
N ILE A 376 1.85 -30.48 15.14
CA ILE A 376 2.52 -29.19 15.29
C ILE A 376 3.47 -29.25 16.48
N ARG A 377 4.49 -28.39 16.50
CA ARG A 377 5.40 -28.27 17.63
C ARG A 377 5.43 -26.85 18.17
N LEU A 378 5.17 -26.71 19.46
CA LEU A 378 5.53 -25.50 20.19
C LEU A 378 7.04 -25.58 20.47
N VAL A 379 7.83 -24.82 19.73
CA VAL A 379 9.30 -24.83 19.81
C VAL A 379 9.73 -24.12 21.08
N SER A 380 9.34 -22.86 21.22
CA SER A 380 9.66 -22.07 22.40
C SER A 380 8.60 -21.03 22.71
N VAL A 381 8.58 -20.60 23.98
CA VAL A 381 7.83 -19.44 24.46
C VAL A 381 8.84 -18.44 25.00
N THR A 382 8.67 -17.16 24.71
CA THR A 382 9.56 -16.09 25.18
C THR A 382 8.73 -15.02 25.87
N ALA A 383 9.08 -14.69 27.10
CA ALA A 383 8.45 -13.57 27.81
C ALA A 383 8.89 -12.25 27.17
N GLN A 384 7.93 -11.36 26.97
CA GLN A 384 8.13 -9.97 26.61
C GLN A 384 7.74 -9.09 27.80
N SER A 385 7.99 -7.78 27.73
CA SER A 385 7.63 -6.83 28.80
C SER A 385 6.15 -6.84 29.14
N ASP A 386 5.29 -7.08 28.15
CA ASP A 386 3.84 -6.98 28.23
C ASP A 386 3.12 -8.23 27.68
N GLY A 387 3.85 -9.31 27.41
CA GLY A 387 3.30 -10.43 26.66
C GLY A 387 4.16 -11.68 26.56
N TYR A 388 3.73 -12.58 25.68
CA TYR A 388 4.48 -13.78 25.31
C TYR A 388 4.63 -13.89 23.80
N SER A 389 5.82 -14.27 23.35
CA SER A 389 6.11 -14.75 21.99
C SER A 389 6.01 -16.26 21.94
N PHE A 390 5.43 -16.80 20.87
CA PHE A 390 5.28 -18.22 20.62
C PHE A 390 5.97 -18.57 19.31
N ARG A 391 7.02 -19.38 19.38
CA ARG A 391 7.68 -19.94 18.20
C ARG A 391 7.10 -21.30 17.90
N ILE A 392 6.44 -21.43 16.74
CA ILE A 392 5.61 -22.60 16.40
C ILE A 392 6.09 -23.18 15.07
N ASP A 393 6.31 -24.49 15.05
CA ASP A 393 6.44 -25.27 13.82
C ASP A 393 5.06 -25.86 13.46
N PRO A 394 4.41 -25.40 12.39
CA PRO A 394 3.11 -25.91 11.98
C PRO A 394 3.18 -27.31 11.33
N GLY A 395 4.38 -27.87 11.16
CA GLY A 395 4.59 -29.13 10.47
C GLY A 395 4.43 -29.01 8.94
N LYS A 396 4.39 -30.16 8.26
CA LYS A 396 4.46 -30.21 6.78
C LYS A 396 3.18 -29.81 6.05
N ASN A 397 2.03 -29.97 6.70
CA ASN A 397 0.72 -29.89 6.04
C ASN A 397 -0.10 -28.65 6.45
N MET A 398 0.41 -27.85 7.39
CA MET A 398 -0.22 -26.63 7.84
C MET A 398 0.73 -25.46 7.64
N SER A 399 0.15 -24.28 7.46
CA SER A 399 0.91 -23.05 7.23
C SER A 399 0.68 -22.05 8.35
N GLU A 400 -0.47 -22.12 9.02
CA GLU A 400 -0.85 -21.20 10.09
C GLU A 400 -1.71 -21.93 11.13
N VAL A 401 -1.51 -21.57 12.40
CA VAL A 401 -2.32 -22.00 13.54
C VAL A 401 -2.44 -20.82 14.49
N SER A 402 -3.65 -20.56 15.00
CA SER A 402 -3.85 -19.56 16.05
C SER A 402 -3.42 -20.13 17.40
N VAL A 403 -2.76 -19.32 18.23
CA VAL A 403 -2.36 -19.67 19.59
C VAL A 403 -3.04 -18.72 20.57
N GLN A 404 -3.45 -19.22 21.74
CA GLN A 404 -4.01 -18.43 22.84
C GLN A 404 -3.61 -19.07 24.17
N ILE A 405 -3.67 -18.30 25.24
CA ILE A 405 -3.55 -18.83 26.61
C ILE A 405 -4.96 -18.93 27.18
N GLU A 406 -5.39 -20.15 27.51
CA GLU A 406 -6.75 -20.38 27.99
C GLU A 406 -7.03 -19.61 29.29
N GLY A 407 -8.16 -18.92 29.34
CA GLY A 407 -8.56 -18.08 30.48
C GLY A 407 -8.01 -16.65 30.44
N TYR A 408 -7.20 -16.30 29.44
CA TYR A 408 -6.62 -14.96 29.30
C TYR A 408 -7.02 -14.35 27.94
N GLN A 409 -7.53 -13.12 27.99
CA GLN A 409 -7.81 -12.34 26.78
C GLN A 409 -6.59 -11.49 26.45
N ALA A 410 -6.10 -11.60 25.21
CA ALA A 410 -5.03 -10.75 24.72
C ALA A 410 -5.60 -9.38 24.32
N ASN A 411 -4.93 -8.30 24.72
CA ASN A 411 -5.27 -6.93 24.34
C ASN A 411 -4.73 -6.56 22.96
N GLY A 412 -3.69 -7.27 22.53
CA GLY A 412 -3.01 -7.06 21.26
C GLY A 412 -2.28 -8.32 20.84
N SER A 413 -1.96 -8.39 19.56
CA SER A 413 -1.16 -9.47 18.99
C SER A 413 -0.15 -8.91 18.00
N GLY A 414 1.07 -9.43 18.01
CA GLY A 414 2.14 -9.09 17.08
C GLY A 414 2.64 -10.31 16.32
N GLY A 415 3.26 -10.11 15.15
CA GLY A 415 3.79 -11.18 14.33
C GLY A 415 2.74 -11.88 13.45
N GLY A 416 3.09 -12.10 12.18
CA GLY A 416 2.21 -12.75 11.21
C GLY A 416 1.98 -14.22 11.57
N GLY A 417 0.70 -14.62 11.67
CA GLY A 417 0.30 -16.01 11.80
C GLY A 417 0.73 -16.80 10.57
N GLY A 418 1.86 -17.51 10.67
CA GLY A 418 2.32 -18.42 9.63
C GLY A 418 2.94 -17.76 8.39
N THR A 419 3.99 -18.38 7.86
CA THR A 419 4.49 -18.07 6.51
C THR A 419 3.82 -18.99 5.50
N THR A 420 3.57 -18.50 4.28
CA THR A 420 3.33 -19.39 3.13
C THR A 420 4.54 -20.32 3.03
N ASN A 421 4.35 -21.65 3.12
CA ASN A 421 5.35 -22.75 3.00
C ASN A 421 5.63 -23.59 4.26
N GLY A 422 4.84 -23.49 5.33
CA GLY A 422 4.95 -24.43 6.48
C GLY A 422 6.29 -24.35 7.23
N LYS A 423 6.93 -23.17 7.22
CA LYS A 423 8.11 -22.90 8.03
C LYS A 423 7.70 -22.51 9.45
N VAL A 424 8.66 -22.68 10.38
CA VAL A 424 8.54 -22.17 11.75
C VAL A 424 8.27 -20.67 11.70
N PHE A 425 7.24 -20.23 12.42
CA PHE A 425 6.86 -18.83 12.53
C PHE A 425 6.80 -18.39 13.99
N THR A 426 6.65 -17.08 14.21
CA THR A 426 6.57 -16.50 15.54
C THR A 426 5.42 -15.51 15.61
N THR A 427 4.60 -15.64 16.63
CA THR A 427 3.48 -14.74 16.93
C THR A 427 3.49 -14.39 18.41
N SER A 428 3.04 -13.22 18.78
CA SER A 428 3.03 -12.71 20.15
C SER A 428 1.66 -12.21 20.56
N HIS A 429 1.40 -12.28 21.87
CA HIS A 429 0.19 -11.77 22.49
C HIS A 429 0.54 -10.87 23.68
N ILE A 430 -0.12 -9.72 23.75
CA ILE A 430 0.02 -8.71 24.80
C ILE A 430 -1.14 -8.87 25.78
N TYR A 431 -0.87 -8.77 27.08
CA TYR A 431 -1.85 -8.93 28.16
C TYR A 431 -1.75 -7.78 29.16
N SER A 432 -2.89 -7.29 29.68
CA SER A 432 -2.88 -6.25 30.74
C SER A 432 -2.08 -6.70 31.97
N ASN A 433 -2.19 -7.99 32.29
CA ASN A 433 -1.45 -8.62 33.37
C ASN A 433 -0.82 -9.89 32.80
N LEU A 434 0.51 -9.98 32.87
CA LEU A 434 1.24 -11.11 32.33
C LEU A 434 0.78 -12.42 33.01
N PRO A 435 0.28 -13.41 32.26
CA PRO A 435 -0.10 -14.72 32.80
C PRO A 435 1.07 -15.43 33.48
N LYS A 436 0.83 -16.09 34.61
CA LYS A 436 1.87 -16.70 35.47
C LYS A 436 1.51 -18.12 35.90
N GLY A 437 2.53 -18.91 36.24
CA GLY A 437 2.40 -20.29 36.73
C GLY A 437 2.23 -21.30 35.60
N GLU A 438 1.44 -22.35 35.84
CA GLU A 438 1.09 -23.32 34.82
C GLU A 438 0.04 -22.74 33.86
N LEU A 439 0.40 -22.61 32.59
CA LEU A 439 -0.40 -22.04 31.53
C LEU A 439 -0.83 -23.12 30.54
N THR A 440 -2.12 -23.11 30.20
CA THR A 440 -2.66 -23.94 29.13
C THR A 440 -2.65 -23.17 27.82
N ILE A 441 -1.83 -23.62 26.87
CA ILE A 441 -1.73 -23.06 25.53
C ILE A 441 -2.74 -23.77 24.63
N LEU A 442 -3.65 -23.00 24.06
CA LEU A 442 -4.69 -23.44 23.14
C LEU A 442 -4.28 -23.12 21.70
N PHE A 443 -4.21 -24.15 20.86
CA PHE A 443 -4.07 -24.04 19.43
C PHE A 443 -5.43 -24.22 18.74
N SER A 444 -5.76 -23.36 17.79
CA SER A 444 -7.04 -23.39 17.05
C SER A 444 -6.91 -22.83 15.63
N ASN A 445 -8.00 -22.87 14.86
CA ASN A 445 -8.07 -22.35 13.49
C ASN A 445 -6.93 -22.82 12.56
N PRO A 446 -6.64 -24.13 12.46
CA PRO A 446 -5.58 -24.61 11.58
C PRO A 446 -5.88 -24.27 10.12
N ARG A 447 -4.90 -23.70 9.42
CA ARG A 447 -4.97 -23.37 7.99
C ARG A 447 -3.82 -23.98 7.22
N SER A 448 -4.06 -24.31 5.96
CA SER A 448 -3.07 -24.81 5.02
C SER A 448 -2.98 -23.90 3.79
N ALA A 449 -1.77 -23.73 3.27
CA ALA A 449 -1.53 -23.06 2.00
C ALA A 449 -1.35 -24.10 0.89
N SER A 450 -1.98 -23.89 -0.26
CA SER A 450 -1.64 -24.64 -1.47
C SER A 450 -0.19 -24.36 -1.90
N PRO A 451 0.41 -25.20 -2.77
CA PRO A 451 1.59 -24.79 -3.52
C PRO A 451 1.34 -23.46 -4.26
N THR A 452 2.41 -22.68 -4.49
CA THR A 452 2.30 -21.45 -5.28
C THR A 452 1.82 -21.80 -6.69
N LYS A 453 0.72 -21.17 -7.10
CA LYS A 453 0.17 -21.25 -8.45
C LYS A 453 0.36 -19.90 -9.13
N THR A 454 0.48 -19.92 -10.45
CA THR A 454 0.57 -18.71 -11.26
C THR A 454 -0.61 -18.69 -12.22
N TRP A 455 -1.30 -17.56 -12.25
CA TRP A 455 -2.38 -17.27 -13.19
C TRP A 455 -1.95 -16.14 -14.11
N GLN A 456 -2.43 -16.15 -15.35
CA GLN A 456 -2.02 -15.18 -16.34
C GLN A 456 -3.15 -14.78 -17.27
N VAL A 457 -3.01 -13.61 -17.86
CA VAL A 457 -3.83 -13.13 -18.97
C VAL A 457 -2.91 -12.63 -20.07
N GLU A 458 -3.27 -12.92 -21.32
CA GLU A 458 -2.64 -12.32 -22.49
C GLU A 458 -3.52 -11.21 -23.05
N TRP A 459 -2.91 -10.08 -23.36
CA TRP A 459 -3.63 -8.92 -23.88
C TRP A 459 -2.83 -8.19 -24.96
N GLN A 460 -3.54 -7.69 -25.97
CA GLN A 460 -3.02 -6.75 -26.94
C GLN A 460 -4.10 -5.72 -27.29
N PRO A 461 -3.73 -4.47 -27.62
CA PRO A 461 -4.70 -3.48 -28.08
C PRO A 461 -5.24 -3.86 -29.47
N GLU A 462 -6.49 -3.49 -29.77
CA GLU A 462 -7.09 -3.71 -31.10
C GLU A 462 -6.29 -3.02 -32.21
N THR A 463 -5.77 -1.82 -31.91
CA THR A 463 -4.82 -1.10 -32.76
C THR A 463 -3.56 -0.83 -31.97
N ILE A 464 -2.45 -1.41 -32.42
CA ILE A 464 -1.13 -1.15 -31.83
C ILE A 464 -0.71 0.26 -32.22
N ARG A 465 -0.77 1.19 -31.26
CA ARG A 465 -0.29 2.56 -31.43
C ARG A 465 1.24 2.54 -31.33
N GLN A 466 1.90 3.24 -32.26
CA GLN A 466 3.30 3.58 -32.06
C GLN A 466 3.37 4.79 -31.15
N PHE A 467 3.88 4.56 -29.94
CA PHE A 467 4.24 5.64 -29.05
C PHE A 467 5.58 6.19 -29.52
N PRO A 468 5.73 7.53 -29.62
CA PRO A 468 7.04 8.09 -29.87
C PRO A 468 7.99 7.52 -28.81
N LEU A 469 9.17 7.08 -29.26
CA LEU A 469 10.34 7.09 -28.38
C LEU A 469 10.54 8.57 -28.08
N ILE A 470 9.86 9.09 -27.06
CA ILE A 470 10.21 10.38 -26.52
C ILE A 470 11.63 10.16 -26.06
N ALA A 471 12.57 10.74 -26.81
CA ALA A 471 13.89 10.97 -26.27
C ALA A 471 13.64 11.94 -25.12
N GLU A 472 13.34 11.39 -23.94
CA GLU A 472 13.73 12.03 -22.69
C GLU A 472 15.13 12.56 -22.98
N PRO A 473 15.37 13.88 -22.90
CA PRO A 473 16.75 14.36 -22.98
C PRO A 473 17.49 13.52 -21.96
N SER A 474 18.39 12.62 -22.39
CA SER A 474 18.76 11.45 -21.57
C SER A 474 19.69 11.89 -20.45
N THR A 475 19.12 12.58 -19.47
CA THR A 475 19.71 12.90 -18.18
C THR A 475 19.67 11.69 -17.27
N THR A 476 18.88 10.66 -17.63
CA THR A 476 18.88 9.36 -16.98
C THR A 476 20.17 8.64 -17.32
N CYS A 477 20.97 8.32 -16.30
CA CYS A 477 22.25 7.63 -16.47
C CYS A 477 22.07 6.12 -16.69
N LEU A 478 21.13 5.49 -15.97
CA LEU A 478 20.83 4.06 -16.09
C LEU A 478 19.34 3.78 -16.01
N ASN A 479 18.91 2.70 -16.66
CA ASN A 479 17.55 2.18 -16.58
C ASN A 479 17.55 0.64 -16.54
N ALA A 480 16.36 0.04 -16.45
CA ALA A 480 16.16 -1.42 -16.44
C ALA A 480 16.86 -2.17 -17.60
N ASP A 481 17.04 -1.54 -18.77
CA ASP A 481 17.66 -2.15 -19.94
C ASP A 481 19.20 -2.00 -19.94
N THR A 482 19.72 -0.90 -19.39
CA THR A 482 21.15 -0.60 -19.40
C THR A 482 21.91 -1.09 -18.18
N ILE A 483 21.22 -1.43 -17.09
CA ILE A 483 21.83 -1.90 -15.83
C ILE A 483 22.70 -3.16 -16.00
N GLN A 484 22.42 -3.99 -17.01
CA GLN A 484 23.20 -5.20 -17.29
C GLN A 484 24.57 -4.89 -17.93
N ASN A 485 24.77 -3.67 -18.44
CA ASN A 485 25.96 -3.25 -19.20
C ASN A 485 26.84 -2.25 -18.44
N ILE A 486 26.77 -2.22 -17.11
CA ILE A 486 27.61 -1.32 -16.29
C ILE A 486 29.09 -1.73 -16.39
N ASN A 487 29.98 -0.74 -16.46
CA ASN A 487 31.41 -0.98 -16.49
C ASN A 487 31.90 -1.61 -15.17
N PRO A 488 32.86 -2.54 -15.21
CA PRO A 488 33.56 -2.93 -13.99
C PRO A 488 34.36 -1.75 -13.44
N LEU A 489 34.59 -1.76 -12.12
CA LEU A 489 35.46 -0.78 -11.48
C LEU A 489 36.85 -0.76 -12.15
N PRO A 490 37.41 0.41 -12.53
CA PRO A 490 38.73 0.49 -13.15
C PRO A 490 39.84 -0.04 -12.24
N SER A 491 40.83 -0.69 -12.84
CA SER A 491 41.97 -1.21 -12.09
C SER A 491 42.76 -0.09 -11.41
N GLY A 492 43.02 -0.21 -10.11
CA GLY A 492 43.76 0.79 -9.33
C GLY A 492 42.89 1.87 -8.70
N PHE A 493 41.57 1.81 -8.87
CA PHE A 493 40.65 2.63 -8.10
C PHE A 493 40.62 2.15 -6.64
N ASN A 494 41.24 2.91 -5.75
CA ASN A 494 41.35 2.57 -4.34
C ASN A 494 40.28 3.35 -3.55
N GLY A 495 39.50 2.66 -2.76
CA GLY A 495 38.48 3.25 -1.90
C GLY A 495 37.86 2.18 -1.01
N LYS A 496 37.10 2.62 -0.01
CA LYS A 496 36.36 1.74 0.89
C LYS A 496 34.89 2.13 0.93
N VAL A 497 34.04 1.19 1.30
CA VAL A 497 32.63 1.41 1.56
C VAL A 497 32.26 0.80 2.91
N VAL A 498 31.26 1.39 3.55
CA VAL A 498 30.62 0.82 4.73
C VAL A 498 29.25 0.29 4.31
N LEU A 499 28.98 -0.97 4.66
CA LEU A 499 27.77 -1.68 4.27
C LEU A 499 27.07 -2.25 5.49
N THR A 500 25.76 -2.11 5.54
CA THR A 500 24.89 -2.91 6.40
C THR A 500 24.43 -4.15 5.65
N GLN A 501 24.82 -5.31 6.14
CA GLN A 501 24.40 -6.62 5.62
C GLN A 501 23.31 -7.18 6.52
N LEU A 502 22.27 -7.77 5.92
CA LEU A 502 21.11 -8.29 6.64
C LEU A 502 21.15 -9.82 6.70
N ASN A 503 21.65 -10.47 5.66
CA ASN A 503 21.66 -11.92 5.50
C ASN A 503 23.10 -12.45 5.40
N PRO A 504 23.46 -13.55 6.12
CA PRO A 504 22.61 -14.35 7.00
C PRO A 504 22.33 -13.71 8.37
N GLN A 505 23.00 -12.62 8.70
CA GLN A 505 22.89 -11.93 9.98
C GLN A 505 23.15 -10.43 9.82
N LEU A 506 22.51 -9.63 10.67
CA LEU A 506 22.70 -8.19 10.70
C LEU A 506 24.13 -7.83 11.14
N GLN A 507 24.84 -7.08 10.31
CA GLN A 507 26.19 -6.60 10.63
C GLN A 507 26.60 -5.38 9.80
N ILE A 508 27.49 -4.56 10.35
CA ILE A 508 28.17 -3.47 9.65
C ILE A 508 29.55 -3.95 9.21
N VAL A 509 29.87 -3.78 7.93
CA VAL A 509 31.11 -4.23 7.30
C VAL A 509 31.82 -3.06 6.62
N LEU A 510 33.12 -2.94 6.85
CA LEU A 510 34.02 -2.13 6.03
C LEU A 510 34.59 -3.03 4.93
N ALA A 511 34.47 -2.60 3.68
CA ALA A 511 35.00 -3.33 2.52
C ALA A 511 35.77 -2.40 1.59
N GLY A 512 36.78 -2.93 0.91
CA GLY A 512 37.37 -2.27 -0.26
C GLY A 512 36.39 -2.26 -1.43
N MET A 513 36.39 -1.19 -2.24
CA MET A 513 35.50 -1.06 -3.40
C MET A 513 35.69 -2.16 -4.46
N ASP A 514 36.87 -2.77 -4.50
CA ASP A 514 37.21 -3.93 -5.34
C ASP A 514 36.75 -5.27 -4.75
N GLY A 515 36.01 -5.26 -3.64
CA GLY A 515 35.57 -6.44 -2.91
C GLY A 515 36.62 -6.98 -1.92
N SER A 516 37.81 -6.39 -1.87
CA SER A 516 38.86 -6.78 -0.92
C SER A 516 38.56 -6.29 0.50
N LEU A 517 39.37 -6.72 1.48
CA LEU A 517 39.35 -6.21 2.86
C LEU A 517 37.94 -6.17 3.50
N GLN A 518 37.27 -7.33 3.63
CA GLN A 518 35.99 -7.40 4.34
C GLN A 518 36.21 -7.55 5.85
N GLN A 519 36.03 -6.46 6.59
CA GLN A 519 36.14 -6.41 8.04
C GLN A 519 34.77 -6.13 8.66
N VAL A 520 34.31 -7.03 9.52
CA VAL A 520 33.12 -6.77 10.35
C VAL A 520 33.49 -5.75 11.42
N LEU A 521 32.82 -4.60 11.40
CA LEU A 521 32.98 -3.54 12.41
C LEU A 521 32.05 -3.76 13.60
N ALA A 522 30.82 -4.20 13.34
CA ALA A 522 29.82 -4.47 14.36
C ALA A 522 28.89 -5.61 13.94
N ALA A 523 28.73 -6.61 14.81
CA ALA A 523 27.73 -7.67 14.64
C ALA A 523 26.45 -7.30 15.41
N GLY A 524 25.28 -7.59 14.84
CA GLY A 524 23.97 -7.27 15.43
C GLY A 524 23.55 -5.80 15.30
N SER A 525 24.31 -4.98 14.57
CA SER A 525 24.02 -3.57 14.33
C SER A 525 23.99 -3.27 12.82
N GLY A 526 23.33 -2.18 12.45
CA GLY A 526 23.22 -1.70 11.06
C GLY A 526 22.97 -0.20 10.99
N ARG A 527 22.94 0.34 9.78
CA ARG A 527 22.71 1.74 9.42
C ARG A 527 23.67 2.69 10.12
N ALA A 528 24.92 2.61 9.70
CA ALA A 528 25.97 3.43 10.26
C ALA A 528 26.10 4.80 9.57
N ALA A 529 26.76 5.73 10.22
CA ALA A 529 27.10 7.05 9.68
C ALA A 529 28.60 7.29 9.77
N LEU A 530 29.23 7.55 8.63
CA LEU A 530 30.66 7.80 8.50
C LEU A 530 30.95 9.30 8.56
N THR A 531 32.02 9.71 9.25
CA THR A 531 32.50 11.09 9.19
C THR A 531 33.07 11.43 7.81
N GLN A 532 33.04 12.70 7.42
CA GLN A 532 33.54 13.15 6.10
C GLN A 532 35.04 12.88 5.89
N ASP A 533 35.82 12.92 6.97
CA ASP A 533 37.24 12.53 6.98
C ASP A 533 37.46 11.00 7.00
N SER A 534 36.38 10.22 7.09
CA SER A 534 36.37 8.75 7.13
C SER A 534 37.21 8.13 8.25
N THR A 535 37.35 8.84 9.36
CA THR A 535 38.09 8.37 10.55
C THR A 535 37.19 7.70 11.58
N ARG A 536 35.91 8.10 11.67
CA ARG A 536 34.98 7.62 12.70
C ARG A 536 33.65 7.16 12.11
N LEU A 537 33.08 6.15 12.76
CA LEU A 537 31.79 5.57 12.43
C LEU A 537 30.85 5.66 13.64
N ALA A 538 29.65 6.19 13.46
CA ALA A 538 28.58 6.16 14.45
C ALA A 538 27.52 5.13 14.07
N TYR A 539 27.00 4.39 15.04
CA TYR A 539 25.89 3.47 14.85
C TYR A 539 25.17 3.22 16.18
N THR A 540 23.89 2.86 16.13
CA THR A 540 23.08 2.65 17.33
C THR A 540 23.17 1.20 17.80
N THR A 541 23.31 1.01 19.11
CA THR A 541 23.27 -0.27 19.83
C THR A 541 22.25 -0.23 20.96
N GLU A 542 22.09 -1.33 21.70
CA GLU A 542 21.25 -1.39 22.91
C GLU A 542 21.73 -0.47 24.04
N ASP A 543 23.01 -0.06 24.03
CA ASP A 543 23.58 0.85 25.03
C ASP A 543 23.43 2.33 24.65
N GLY A 544 23.19 2.62 23.36
CA GLY A 544 23.06 3.97 22.81
C GLY A 544 23.81 4.15 21.49
N ILE A 545 24.24 5.39 21.18
CA ILE A 545 25.04 5.66 19.98
C ILE A 545 26.51 5.33 20.27
N LYS A 546 27.04 4.34 19.57
CA LYS A 546 28.46 3.96 19.61
C LYS A 546 29.21 4.70 18.50
N ILE A 547 30.32 5.34 18.88
CA ILE A 547 31.25 6.02 17.97
C ILE A 547 32.57 5.25 18.00
N GLN A 548 32.97 4.71 16.87
CA GLN A 548 34.17 3.88 16.71
C GLN A 548 35.20 4.57 15.82
N ASP A 549 36.45 4.58 16.26
CA ASP A 549 37.60 4.95 15.43
C ASP A 549 37.96 3.78 14.50
N LEU A 550 38.05 4.06 13.19
CA LEU A 550 38.25 3.03 12.18
C LEU A 550 39.70 2.54 12.07
N ALA A 551 40.67 3.29 12.60
CA ALA A 551 42.08 2.91 12.55
C ALA A 551 42.48 2.06 13.75
N SER A 552 42.08 2.46 14.97
CA SER A 552 42.41 1.76 16.22
C SER A 552 41.37 0.72 16.61
N GLY A 553 40.12 0.88 16.16
CA GLY A 553 38.98 0.10 16.62
C GLY A 553 38.47 0.50 18.01
N GLU A 554 39.08 1.49 18.66
CA GLU A 554 38.58 2.04 19.92
C GLU A 554 37.23 2.71 19.74
N PHE A 555 36.42 2.74 20.80
CA PHE A 555 35.10 3.31 20.72
C PHE A 555 34.67 4.02 22.00
N THR A 556 33.75 4.96 21.84
CA THR A 556 33.01 5.61 22.92
C THR A 556 31.53 5.37 22.73
N VAL A 557 30.76 5.35 23.81
CA VAL A 557 29.29 5.19 23.77
C VAL A 557 28.64 6.41 24.39
N ILE A 558 27.73 7.03 23.66
CA ILE A 558 26.79 8.01 24.17
C ILE A 558 25.60 7.25 24.74
N ALA A 559 25.67 6.97 26.05
CA ALA A 559 24.73 6.08 26.72
C ALA A 559 23.29 6.63 26.73
N GLY A 560 22.32 5.75 26.50
CA GLY A 560 20.88 6.06 26.62
C GLY A 560 20.32 6.94 25.50
N VAL A 561 21.08 7.17 24.43
CA VAL A 561 20.62 7.88 23.23
C VAL A 561 20.34 6.87 22.13
N PHE A 562 19.08 6.77 21.71
CA PHE A 562 18.63 5.81 20.70
C PHE A 562 18.09 6.58 19.49
N GLY A 563 18.85 6.56 18.41
CA GLY A 563 18.53 7.28 17.19
C GLY A 563 18.57 6.39 15.95
N ARG A 564 17.74 6.72 14.97
CA ARG A 564 17.86 6.24 13.59
C ARG A 564 18.36 7.39 12.70
N ASP A 565 18.74 7.08 11.46
CA ASP A 565 19.15 8.05 10.43
C ASP A 565 20.24 9.00 10.95
N LEU A 566 21.38 8.46 11.40
CA LEU A 566 22.47 9.26 11.95
C LEU A 566 23.17 10.05 10.84
N HIS A 567 23.47 11.32 11.09
CA HIS A 567 24.26 12.15 10.17
C HIS A 567 25.29 12.98 10.94
N TRP A 568 26.56 12.82 10.57
CA TRP A 568 27.64 13.66 11.09
C TRP A 568 27.57 15.07 10.50
N SER A 569 27.77 16.06 11.36
CA SER A 569 28.16 17.41 10.95
C SER A 569 29.45 17.39 10.11
N GLN A 570 29.63 18.41 9.28
CA GLN A 570 30.75 18.47 8.33
C GLN A 570 32.13 18.42 9.00
N ASP A 571 32.25 18.92 10.24
CA ASP A 571 33.46 18.88 11.05
C ASP A 571 33.57 17.63 11.96
N GLY A 572 32.54 16.77 11.95
CA GLY A 572 32.45 15.57 12.79
C GLY A 572 32.35 15.87 14.30
N SER A 573 32.00 17.09 14.72
CA SER A 573 31.88 17.43 16.14
C SER A 573 30.52 17.08 16.74
N GLN A 574 29.50 16.95 15.88
CA GLN A 574 28.11 16.70 16.24
C GLN A 574 27.47 15.62 15.38
N ILE A 575 26.46 14.96 15.94
CA ILE A 575 25.62 13.95 15.30
C ILE A 575 24.18 14.43 15.33
N ALA A 576 23.56 14.53 14.15
CA ALA A 576 22.11 14.64 14.01
C ALA A 576 21.50 13.23 13.94
N TYR A 577 20.34 13.04 14.54
CA TYR A 577 19.63 11.76 14.53
C TYR A 577 18.12 11.96 14.72
N VAL A 578 17.33 10.99 14.26
CA VAL A 578 15.90 10.92 14.56
C VAL A 578 15.70 10.06 15.81
N ASN A 579 15.23 10.66 16.89
CA ASN A 579 15.01 9.98 18.15
C ASN A 579 13.75 9.09 18.09
N SER A 580 13.89 7.86 18.56
CA SER A 580 12.80 6.87 18.64
C SER A 580 12.35 6.55 20.07
N GLY A 581 12.83 7.29 21.07
CA GLY A 581 12.36 7.21 22.46
C GLY A 581 11.13 8.07 22.75
N ASP A 582 10.92 8.42 24.02
CA ASP A 582 9.73 9.16 24.49
C ASP A 582 9.55 10.55 23.84
N LEU A 583 10.65 11.17 23.42
CA LEU A 583 10.66 12.45 22.71
C LEU A 583 11.01 12.23 21.25
N TYR A 584 9.99 12.01 20.43
CA TYR A 584 10.15 11.86 18.99
C TYR A 584 10.57 13.15 18.30
N GLY A 585 11.35 12.99 17.23
CA GLY A 585 11.73 14.06 16.32
C GLY A 585 13.23 14.08 16.07
N MET A 586 13.71 15.18 15.50
CA MET A 586 15.11 15.35 15.13
C MET A 586 15.90 16.00 16.25
N PHE A 587 17.04 15.40 16.59
CA PHE A 587 17.93 15.85 17.64
C PHE A 587 19.34 16.05 17.12
N LEU A 588 20.07 16.87 17.86
CA LEU A 588 21.49 17.15 17.67
C LEU A 588 22.21 16.91 18.99
N ILE A 589 23.36 16.23 18.94
CA ILE A 589 24.19 15.98 20.10
C ILE A 589 25.66 16.12 19.73
N ASN A 590 26.48 16.60 20.67
CA ASN A 590 27.92 16.58 20.47
C ASN A 590 28.45 15.14 20.47
N SER A 591 29.57 14.90 19.79
CA SER A 591 30.21 13.58 19.74
C SER A 591 30.71 13.09 21.10
N ASP A 592 30.82 13.98 22.10
CA ASP A 592 31.14 13.65 23.49
C ASP A 592 29.88 13.36 24.34
N GLY A 593 28.70 13.33 23.73
CA GLY A 593 27.41 13.09 24.38
C GLY A 593 26.82 14.31 25.10
N LYS A 594 27.44 15.49 25.02
CA LYS A 594 26.92 16.70 25.68
C LYS A 594 26.02 17.53 24.77
N ASN A 595 25.32 18.48 25.41
CA ASN A 595 24.47 19.48 24.76
C ASN A 595 23.41 18.90 23.80
N PRO A 596 22.63 17.89 24.22
CA PRO A 596 21.54 17.40 23.39
C PRO A 596 20.53 18.54 23.15
N LYS A 597 20.14 18.73 21.90
CA LYS A 597 19.20 19.75 21.45
C LYS A 597 18.17 19.13 20.51
N GLN A 598 16.88 19.30 20.83
CA GLN A 598 15.81 18.98 19.90
C GLN A 598 15.69 20.08 18.85
N LEU A 599 15.70 19.71 17.58
CA LEU A 599 15.55 20.61 16.43
C LEU A 599 14.14 20.54 15.82
N SER A 600 13.45 19.42 15.96
CA SER A 600 12.09 19.20 15.46
C SER A 600 11.36 18.14 16.30
N ASN A 601 10.03 18.12 16.23
CA ASN A 601 9.16 17.22 17.02
C ASN A 601 8.00 16.63 16.19
N LEU A 602 8.19 16.43 14.89
CA LEU A 602 7.14 15.99 13.98
C LEU A 602 6.95 14.45 14.01
N GLY A 603 8.02 13.69 14.26
CA GLY A 603 7.98 12.23 14.43
C GLY A 603 8.05 11.42 13.13
N TYR A 604 8.22 12.09 11.99
CA TYR A 604 8.27 11.49 10.65
C TYR A 604 9.30 12.19 9.74
N GLU A 605 10.24 12.89 10.35
CA GLU A 605 11.36 13.53 9.65
C GLU A 605 12.32 12.48 9.08
N SER A 606 12.83 12.74 7.87
CA SER A 606 13.94 12.00 7.29
C SER A 606 15.08 12.99 7.03
N ILE A 607 16.21 12.81 7.71
CA ILE A 607 17.36 13.72 7.59
C ILE A 607 17.94 13.57 6.19
N ALA A 608 18.13 14.69 5.49
CA ALA A 608 18.69 14.72 4.14
C ALA A 608 20.20 15.01 4.16
N GLY A 609 20.69 15.74 5.15
CA GLY A 609 22.11 16.08 5.27
C GLY A 609 22.34 17.50 5.76
N TRP A 610 23.61 17.88 5.86
CA TRP A 610 24.03 19.18 6.39
C TRP A 610 24.28 20.20 5.28
N SER A 611 24.15 21.48 5.58
CA SER A 611 24.72 22.52 4.74
C SER A 611 26.26 22.47 4.77
N PRO A 612 26.95 22.92 3.69
CA PRO A 612 28.42 22.84 3.62
C PRO A 612 29.14 23.63 4.73
N ASP A 613 28.50 24.69 5.23
CA ASP A 613 28.99 25.52 6.32
C ASP A 613 28.59 25.00 7.72
N GLY A 614 27.81 23.92 7.79
CA GLY A 614 27.33 23.32 9.04
C GLY A 614 26.29 24.15 9.81
N SER A 615 25.79 25.26 9.25
CA SER A 615 24.83 26.14 9.94
C SER A 615 23.38 25.63 9.88
N HIS A 616 23.08 24.76 8.91
CA HIS A 616 21.76 24.22 8.68
C HIS A 616 21.77 22.69 8.54
N LEU A 617 20.66 22.10 8.96
CA LEU A 617 20.34 20.70 8.68
C LEU A 617 19.11 20.63 7.78
N TYR A 618 19.22 19.88 6.69
CA TYR A 618 18.13 19.62 5.77
C TYR A 618 17.41 18.34 6.15
N TYR A 619 16.08 18.36 6.08
CA TYR A 619 15.25 17.21 6.39
C TYR A 619 13.94 17.26 5.60
N ALA A 620 13.43 16.09 5.26
CA ALA A 620 12.19 15.91 4.52
C ALA A 620 11.07 15.51 5.47
N ILE A 621 9.87 16.06 5.23
CA ILE A 621 8.62 15.68 5.89
C ILE A 621 7.54 15.41 4.84
N PRO A 622 6.48 14.64 5.12
CA PRO A 622 5.35 14.52 4.21
C PRO A 622 4.82 15.91 3.82
N GLY A 623 4.75 16.19 2.52
CA GLY A 623 4.27 17.46 1.99
C GLY A 623 2.75 17.53 2.00
N SER A 624 2.19 18.74 2.10
CA SER A 624 0.74 18.92 2.00
C SER A 624 0.22 18.88 0.56
N SER A 625 1.11 18.97 -0.45
CA SER A 625 0.71 19.01 -1.86
C SER A 625 0.30 17.65 -2.45
N GLY A 626 0.60 16.54 -1.78
CA GLY A 626 0.36 15.19 -2.31
C GLY A 626 1.40 14.72 -3.34
N ASP A 627 2.22 15.63 -3.88
CA ASP A 627 3.21 15.35 -4.93
C ASP A 627 4.54 14.75 -4.42
N GLY A 628 4.74 14.71 -3.10
CA GLY A 628 5.98 14.22 -2.50
C GLY A 628 6.22 14.77 -1.10
N PHE A 629 7.45 14.61 -0.62
CA PHE A 629 7.88 15.18 0.65
C PHE A 629 8.28 16.65 0.47
N LEU A 630 8.05 17.47 1.49
CA LEU A 630 8.54 18.83 1.60
C LEU A 630 9.94 18.83 2.23
N LEU A 631 10.91 19.39 1.53
CA LEU A 631 12.24 19.65 2.08
C LEU A 631 12.20 20.93 2.93
N ARG A 632 12.74 20.83 4.14
CA ARG A 632 12.92 21.92 5.10
C ARG A 632 14.38 22.06 5.46
N SER A 633 14.77 23.26 5.89
CA SER A 633 16.04 23.51 6.58
C SER A 633 15.77 24.00 7.98
N VAL A 634 16.53 23.53 8.96
CA VAL A 634 16.56 24.09 10.32
C VAL A 634 17.93 24.71 10.59
N ASP A 635 17.96 25.92 11.12
CA ASP A 635 19.17 26.55 11.65
C ASP A 635 19.54 25.87 12.98
N VAL A 636 20.76 25.32 13.05
CA VAL A 636 21.16 24.51 14.21
C VAL A 636 21.41 25.33 15.46
N SER A 637 21.66 26.63 15.34
CA SER A 637 21.89 27.54 16.47
C SER A 637 20.58 28.01 17.09
N THR A 638 19.60 28.39 16.27
CA THR A 638 18.32 28.96 16.71
C THR A 638 17.22 27.92 16.84
N GLY A 639 17.29 26.81 16.08
CA GLY A 639 16.20 25.84 15.96
C GLY A 639 15.06 26.32 15.05
N ASN A 640 15.24 27.42 14.32
CA ASN A 640 14.23 27.93 13.40
C ASN A 640 14.23 27.13 12.11
N SER A 641 13.05 26.62 11.73
CA SER A 641 12.84 25.92 10.47
C SER A 641 12.18 26.80 9.41
N GLN A 642 12.51 26.54 8.15
CA GLN A 642 11.85 27.13 6.99
C GLN A 642 11.62 26.07 5.91
N ASP A 643 10.56 26.30 5.14
CA ASP A 643 10.20 25.48 3.98
C ASP A 643 11.10 25.88 2.79
N LEU A 644 11.60 24.89 2.04
CA LEU A 644 12.38 25.12 0.83
C LEU A 644 11.53 24.82 -0.41
N PHE A 645 11.33 23.55 -0.72
CA PHE A 645 10.56 23.09 -1.88
C PHE A 645 10.12 21.63 -1.71
N VAL A 646 9.17 21.20 -2.52
CA VAL A 646 8.75 19.80 -2.60
C VAL A 646 9.78 18.99 -3.40
N ILE A 647 10.14 17.80 -2.93
CA ILE A 647 10.85 16.80 -3.73
C ILE A 647 9.81 15.93 -4.45
N GLU A 648 9.48 16.34 -5.67
CA GLU A 648 8.36 15.78 -6.44
C GLU A 648 8.61 14.31 -6.78
N ASN A 649 7.54 13.51 -6.79
CA ASN A 649 7.58 12.06 -7.06
C ASN A 649 8.41 11.25 -6.07
N SER A 650 8.76 11.78 -4.89
CA SER A 650 9.48 11.02 -3.86
C SER A 650 8.65 9.85 -3.32
N SER A 651 9.31 8.82 -2.78
CA SER A 651 8.66 7.72 -2.06
C SER A 651 7.68 8.23 -1.02
N ARG A 652 6.45 7.68 -1.03
CA ARG A 652 5.38 8.07 -0.09
C ARG A 652 5.67 7.76 1.36
N LYS A 653 6.65 6.90 1.64
CA LYS A 653 6.98 6.45 3.00
C LYS A 653 8.41 6.72 3.40
N ALA A 654 9.35 6.55 2.47
CA ALA A 654 10.77 6.64 2.79
C ALA A 654 11.51 7.24 1.58
N PRO A 655 11.55 8.58 1.46
CA PRO A 655 12.19 9.28 0.35
C PRO A 655 13.71 9.08 0.32
N MET A 656 14.35 8.67 1.42
CA MET A 656 15.81 8.50 1.53
C MET A 656 16.59 9.67 0.89
N PRO A 657 16.29 10.91 1.30
CA PRO A 657 16.94 12.07 0.72
C PRO A 657 18.41 12.11 1.13
N ALA A 658 19.29 12.50 0.23
CA ALA A 658 20.70 12.72 0.53
C ALA A 658 21.21 13.98 -0.19
N VAL A 659 21.59 14.99 0.59
CA VAL A 659 22.22 16.23 0.12
C VAL A 659 23.71 15.96 -0.13
N SER A 660 24.22 16.46 -1.26
CA SER A 660 25.64 16.39 -1.57
C SER A 660 26.44 17.23 -0.57
N PRO A 661 27.66 16.82 -0.15
CA PRO A 661 28.48 17.58 0.79
C PRO A 661 28.76 19.04 0.39
N ASP A 662 28.77 19.34 -0.91
CA ASP A 662 28.91 20.69 -1.46
C ASP A 662 27.61 21.52 -1.45
N GLY A 663 26.48 20.93 -1.02
CA GLY A 663 25.19 21.57 -0.86
C GLY A 663 24.49 21.93 -2.17
N LYS A 664 24.96 21.44 -3.33
CA LYS A 664 24.37 21.75 -4.63
C LYS A 664 23.20 20.86 -4.99
N TRP A 665 23.24 19.59 -4.60
CA TRP A 665 22.31 18.57 -5.06
C TRP A 665 21.62 17.86 -3.91
N ILE A 666 20.37 17.46 -4.13
CA ILE A 666 19.67 16.47 -3.33
C ILE A 666 19.26 15.32 -4.24
N VAL A 667 19.57 14.09 -3.82
CA VAL A 667 19.05 12.88 -4.44
C VAL A 667 18.00 12.27 -3.54
N TYR A 668 17.01 11.61 -4.13
CA TYR A 668 15.96 10.97 -3.37
C TYR A 668 15.31 9.83 -4.16
N ARG A 669 14.85 8.83 -3.41
CA ARG A 669 14.15 7.67 -3.93
C ARG A 669 12.74 8.05 -4.38
N ALA A 670 12.36 7.58 -5.56
CA ALA A 670 11.07 7.87 -6.18
C ALA A 670 9.90 7.07 -5.55
N SER A 671 8.69 7.38 -6.00
CA SER A 671 7.41 6.80 -5.56
C SER A 671 7.31 5.29 -5.78
N ASP A 672 7.98 4.76 -6.81
CA ASP A 672 8.10 3.32 -7.10
C ASP A 672 9.10 2.58 -6.19
N ASN A 673 9.87 3.30 -5.37
CA ASN A 673 11.00 2.83 -4.56
C ASN A 673 12.19 2.24 -5.34
N SER A 674 12.15 2.24 -6.68
CA SER A 674 13.18 1.67 -7.55
C SER A 674 13.96 2.73 -8.31
N SER A 675 13.34 3.88 -8.57
CA SER A 675 13.92 4.98 -9.31
C SER A 675 14.58 6.01 -8.39
N LEU A 676 15.50 6.80 -8.94
CA LEU A 676 16.24 7.83 -8.21
C LEU A 676 16.18 9.16 -8.97
N TYR A 677 15.78 10.21 -8.27
CA TYR A 677 15.82 11.58 -8.78
C TYR A 677 16.99 12.35 -8.19
N ILE A 678 17.45 13.35 -8.94
CA ILE A 678 18.38 14.38 -8.48
C ILE A 678 17.78 15.77 -8.75
N LYS A 679 17.90 16.68 -7.79
CA LYS A 679 17.35 18.04 -7.85
C LYS A 679 18.37 19.03 -7.28
N GLY A 680 18.43 20.26 -7.80
CA GLY A 680 19.29 21.28 -7.22
C GLY A 680 18.71 21.84 -5.93
N LEU A 681 19.56 22.11 -4.93
CA LEU A 681 19.16 22.79 -3.69
C LEU A 681 18.75 24.26 -3.92
N ASP A 682 19.04 24.80 -5.09
CA ASP A 682 18.54 26.09 -5.56
C ASP A 682 17.05 26.06 -5.99
N GLY A 683 16.41 24.89 -5.93
CA GLY A 683 15.02 24.69 -6.34
C GLY A 683 14.84 24.44 -7.84
N SER A 684 15.93 24.25 -8.61
CA SER A 684 15.85 23.80 -10.00
C SER A 684 15.04 22.51 -10.14
N PRO A 685 14.38 22.26 -11.28
CA PRO A 685 13.53 21.07 -11.46
C PRO A 685 14.29 19.76 -11.23
N ALA A 686 13.62 18.78 -10.63
CA ALA A 686 14.17 17.44 -10.50
C ALA A 686 14.35 16.78 -11.88
N ARG A 687 15.40 15.99 -12.04
CA ARG A 687 15.61 15.11 -13.18
C ARG A 687 15.75 13.66 -12.73
N LEU A 688 15.23 12.74 -13.52
CA LEU A 688 15.39 11.31 -13.28
C LEU A 688 16.84 10.92 -13.53
N LEU A 689 17.51 10.35 -12.52
CA LEU A 689 18.89 9.89 -12.60
C LEU A 689 18.96 8.39 -12.89
N LEU A 690 18.09 7.60 -12.23
CA LEU A 690 17.93 6.16 -12.43
C LEU A 690 16.46 5.84 -12.68
N ASP A 691 16.15 5.17 -13.80
CA ASP A 691 14.78 4.77 -14.16
C ASP A 691 14.59 3.26 -13.93
N ASN A 692 14.04 2.93 -12.76
CA ASN A 692 13.71 1.57 -12.33
C ASN A 692 14.77 0.50 -12.67
N PRO A 693 16.06 0.71 -12.28
CA PRO A 693 17.13 -0.25 -12.57
C PRO A 693 17.01 -1.59 -11.84
N ALA A 694 16.20 -1.67 -10.78
CA ALA A 694 16.18 -2.79 -9.84
C ALA A 694 14.82 -2.91 -9.11
N THR A 695 14.67 -3.91 -8.23
CA THR A 695 13.43 -4.11 -7.44
C THR A 695 13.19 -2.99 -6.43
N ALA A 696 14.25 -2.43 -5.86
CA ALA A 696 14.21 -1.27 -4.98
C ALA A 696 15.62 -0.67 -4.80
N ILE A 697 15.68 0.57 -4.33
CA ILE A 697 16.89 1.22 -3.80
C ILE A 697 16.82 1.20 -2.27
N ASN A 698 17.88 0.72 -1.62
CA ASN A 698 17.97 0.64 -0.16
C ASN A 698 19.16 1.37 0.46
N GLY A 699 20.08 1.94 -0.32
CA GLY A 699 21.21 2.72 0.20
C GLY A 699 21.65 3.80 -0.80
N ILE A 700 21.97 4.99 -0.30
CA ILE A 700 22.39 6.15 -1.08
C ILE A 700 23.46 6.88 -0.27
N ALA A 701 24.66 7.06 -0.82
CA ALA A 701 25.74 7.77 -0.15
C ALA A 701 26.59 8.58 -1.15
N TRP A 702 26.84 9.83 -0.82
CA TRP A 702 27.78 10.68 -1.55
C TRP A 702 29.21 10.42 -1.09
N ASP A 703 30.17 10.57 -1.99
CA ASP A 703 31.56 10.75 -1.62
C ASP A 703 31.79 12.17 -1.06
N LYS A 704 32.91 12.37 -0.33
CA LYS A 704 33.18 13.64 0.35
C LYS A 704 33.30 14.83 -0.62
N GLU A 705 33.76 14.61 -1.85
CA GLU A 705 33.99 15.66 -2.85
C GLU A 705 32.74 15.93 -3.70
N SER A 706 31.61 15.25 -3.46
CA SER A 706 30.35 15.40 -4.20
C SER A 706 30.43 15.04 -5.70
N HIS A 707 31.43 14.26 -6.11
CA HIS A 707 31.62 13.83 -7.49
C HIS A 707 30.99 12.47 -7.79
N LEU A 708 30.92 11.59 -6.79
CA LEU A 708 30.45 10.23 -6.92
C LEU A 708 29.29 9.96 -5.97
N LEU A 709 28.27 9.31 -6.51
CA LEU A 709 27.11 8.83 -5.79
C LEU A 709 27.13 7.31 -5.79
N GLY A 710 27.22 6.71 -4.61
CA GLY A 710 26.99 5.29 -4.41
C GLY A 710 25.51 4.99 -4.20
N VAL A 711 25.03 3.91 -4.83
CA VAL A 711 23.64 3.46 -4.73
C VAL A 711 23.61 1.94 -4.55
N SER A 712 22.84 1.46 -3.56
CA SER A 712 22.53 0.04 -3.39
C SER A 712 21.21 -0.32 -4.07
N LEU A 713 21.26 -1.35 -4.92
CA LEU A 713 20.18 -1.81 -5.78
C LEU A 713 19.76 -3.23 -5.42
N ILE A 714 18.54 -3.41 -4.92
CA ILE A 714 18.00 -4.74 -4.61
C ILE A 714 17.58 -5.45 -5.90
N THR A 715 18.26 -6.53 -6.24
CA THR A 715 17.95 -7.38 -7.40
C THR A 715 17.62 -8.80 -6.95
N PRO A 716 16.98 -9.62 -7.81
CA PRO A 716 16.76 -11.04 -7.50
C PRO A 716 18.06 -11.78 -7.16
N GLU A 717 19.18 -11.39 -7.78
CA GLU A 717 20.51 -11.96 -7.56
C GLU A 717 21.16 -11.44 -6.27
N TYR A 718 20.91 -10.17 -5.91
CA TYR A 718 21.47 -9.49 -4.74
C TYR A 718 20.35 -8.93 -3.85
N PRO A 719 19.69 -9.78 -3.04
CA PRO A 719 18.55 -9.37 -2.23
C PRO A 719 18.89 -8.37 -1.11
N ASP A 720 20.17 -8.29 -0.70
CA ASP A 720 20.67 -7.30 0.25
C ASP A 720 21.09 -5.98 -0.43
N GLY A 721 21.13 -5.96 -1.77
CA GLY A 721 21.51 -4.82 -2.60
C GLY A 721 22.89 -4.97 -3.21
N GLU A 722 23.04 -4.86 -4.53
CA GLU A 722 24.35 -4.68 -5.21
C GLU A 722 24.74 -3.20 -5.23
N ILE A 723 26.03 -2.88 -5.23
CA ILE A 723 26.49 -1.49 -5.12
C ILE A 723 27.02 -1.00 -6.47
N ILE A 724 26.53 0.16 -6.90
CA ILE A 724 27.04 0.89 -8.05
C ILE A 724 27.53 2.29 -7.64
N LEU A 725 28.53 2.79 -8.35
CA LEU A 725 28.96 4.18 -8.30
C LEU A 725 28.53 4.90 -9.57
N ILE A 726 28.07 6.14 -9.44
CA ILE A 726 27.59 6.98 -10.53
C ILE A 726 28.22 8.35 -10.40
N THR A 727 28.68 8.91 -11.50
CA THR A 727 28.98 10.34 -11.63
C THR A 727 27.73 11.05 -12.14
N PRO A 728 27.02 11.86 -11.33
CA PRO A 728 25.72 12.40 -11.75
C PRO A 728 25.80 13.30 -12.98
N ASP A 729 26.93 13.98 -13.19
CA ASP A 729 27.12 14.94 -14.28
C ASP A 729 27.49 14.29 -15.63
N SER A 730 28.35 13.25 -15.62
CA SER A 730 28.81 12.56 -16.85
C SER A 730 28.11 11.23 -17.10
N CYS A 731 27.34 10.71 -16.14
CA CYS A 731 26.70 9.40 -16.17
C CYS A 731 27.66 8.22 -16.34
N GLU A 732 28.94 8.37 -16.00
CA GLU A 732 29.84 7.24 -15.89
C GLU A 732 29.43 6.39 -14.68
N THR A 733 29.28 5.08 -14.90
CA THR A 733 28.80 4.14 -13.89
C THR A 733 29.73 2.95 -13.75
N TYR A 734 29.91 2.50 -12.51
CA TYR A 734 30.78 1.39 -12.15
C TYR A 734 30.10 0.44 -11.18
N ARG A 735 30.17 -0.86 -11.45
CA ARG A 735 29.71 -1.90 -10.51
C ARG A 735 30.85 -2.27 -9.56
N LEU A 736 30.56 -2.29 -8.26
CA LEU A 736 31.52 -2.76 -7.25
C LEU A 736 31.44 -4.29 -7.13
N PRO A 737 32.51 -5.03 -7.46
CA PRO A 737 32.47 -6.48 -7.51
C PRO A 737 32.46 -7.12 -6.11
N GLY A 738 31.64 -8.16 -5.92
CA GLY A 738 31.69 -9.00 -4.72
C GLY A 738 31.13 -8.34 -3.45
N LEU A 739 30.45 -7.20 -3.57
CA LEU A 739 29.84 -6.48 -2.47
C LEU A 739 28.31 -6.57 -2.54
N SER A 740 27.69 -6.75 -1.38
CA SER A 740 26.24 -6.69 -1.23
C SER A 740 25.86 -6.13 0.15
N GLY A 741 24.86 -5.27 0.20
CA GLY A 741 24.34 -4.63 1.42
C GLY A 741 23.71 -3.26 1.17
N GLU A 742 23.07 -2.72 2.20
CA GLU A 742 22.67 -1.31 2.30
C GLU A 742 23.92 -0.45 2.45
N LEU A 743 24.14 0.48 1.52
CA LEU A 743 25.31 1.36 1.52
C LEU A 743 25.15 2.48 2.55
N ASP A 744 26.00 2.45 3.57
CA ASP A 744 26.03 3.42 4.67
C ASP A 744 27.02 4.57 4.42
N GLY A 745 28.06 4.33 3.61
CA GLY A 745 29.09 5.34 3.34
C GLY A 745 30.11 4.94 2.28
N VAL A 746 30.69 5.95 1.65
CA VAL A 746 31.70 5.83 0.57
C VAL A 746 32.93 6.64 0.96
N PHE A 747 34.10 6.02 0.88
CA PHE A 747 35.39 6.66 1.15
C PHE A 747 36.34 6.52 -0.03
N ILE A 748 36.79 7.65 -0.56
CA ILE A 748 37.80 7.72 -1.61
C ILE A 748 38.93 8.62 -1.08
N PRO A 749 40.16 8.09 -0.94
CA PRO A 749 41.31 8.77 -0.33
C PRO A 749 41.86 9.93 -1.16
#